data_AF-A0A0L8VJ60-F1
#
_entry.id   AF-A0A0L8VJ60-F1
#
_cell.length_a   1.000
_cell.length_b   1.000
_cell.length_c   1.000
_cell.angle_alpha   90.00
_cell.angle_beta   90.00
_cell.angle_gamma   90.00
#
_symmetry.space_group_name_H-M   'P 1'
#
loop_
_entity.id
_entity.type
_entity.pdbx_description
1 polymer ?
#
loop_
_entity_poly.entity_id
_entity_poly.type
_entity_poly.pdbx_seq_one_letter_code
_entity_poly.pdbx_strand_id
1 'polypeptide(L)'
;MINCKVIENRRTRFFPLVNAKLVKVIASSLINKFQSLPLAMSKLFSTVNSARHSVPLGGMRDYVHIKKLEMNTVLGPDSWNQLMPQKCLLSLDMGTDFSKSAATDDLKYSLNYAVISRDLTNFVSKKKNWGSVSNLAKSVSQFVMDKYSGVECLNLEVQADTTHIRSDHISCIIQQERGNPESQEFDVVRISELKMLTLIGVFTFERLKKQYVTLDIKLPWPKKAELPPPVQSIIDNVVKFVEESNFKTVEALVESVSAVIAHNEYFQKFPDSPLVVKVLKLNAITATEGVGVSCIREPREIAMVNIPYLSSIHESSDIKFQLSSSQNTPIEGKNTWKRAFLAFGSNIGDRFKHIQMALQLLSREKTVKLRNISSIFESEPMYFKDQTPFMNGCVEVETLLTPSELLKLCKKIEYEELQRVKHFDNGPRTIDLDIVMFLNSAGEDIIVNEPDLNIPHPRMLERTFVLEPLCELISPVHLHPVTAEPIVDHLKQLYDKQHDEDTLWKLVPLPYRSGVEPRFLKFKTATKLDEFTGETNRITVSPTYIMAIFNATPDSFSDGGEHFADIESQLNDIIKLCKDALYLHESVIIDVGGCSTRPNSIQASEEEEIRRSIPLIKAIRESTELPQDKVILSIDTYRSNVAKEAIKVGVDIINDISGGLFDSNMFAVIAENPEICYILSHTRGDISTMNRLAHYENFALGDSIQQEFVHNTDIQQLDDLKDKTVLIRNVGQEIGERYIKAIDNGVKRWQILIDPGLGFAKTWKQNLQIIRHIPILKNYSFTMNSNNSQVYVNLRNMPVLLGPSRKKFIGHITKDVDAKQRDFATGAVVASCIGFGSDMVRVHDVKNCSKSIKLADAIYKGLE
;
A
#
# COMPACT_ATOMS: atom_id res chain seq x y z
N MET A 1 20.90 -4.66 60.52
CA MET A 1 20.30 -3.32 60.69
C MET A 1 19.95 -2.83 59.30
N ILE A 2 18.70 -2.98 58.86
CA ILE A 2 17.57 -2.04 59.13
C ILE A 2 17.70 -0.88 58.11
N ASN A 3 16.76 -0.61 57.19
CA ASN A 3 15.32 -0.82 57.27
C ASN A 3 14.61 -0.90 55.90
N CYS A 4 13.75 -1.89 55.79
CA CYS A 4 12.48 -1.83 55.07
C CYS A 4 11.52 -0.80 55.72
N LYS A 5 10.60 -0.23 54.92
CA LYS A 5 9.16 -0.09 55.25
C LYS A 5 8.39 0.27 53.95
N VAL A 6 7.44 -0.50 53.35
CA VAL A 6 6.16 -1.07 53.85
C VAL A 6 5.16 0.11 54.03
N ILE A 7 3.97 0.23 53.41
CA ILE A 7 2.95 -0.74 52.94
C ILE A 7 1.77 0.01 52.24
N GLU A 8 1.05 -0.67 51.32
CA GLU A 8 -0.41 -0.62 50.98
C GLU A 8 -1.13 0.72 50.59
N ASN A 9 -2.23 0.80 49.80
CA ASN A 9 -3.35 -0.13 49.53
C ASN A 9 -4.25 0.38 48.34
N ARG A 10 -4.99 -0.57 47.71
CA ARG A 10 -6.32 -0.48 47.00
C ARG A 10 -6.45 0.36 45.70
N ARG A 11 -6.84 -0.16 44.52
CA ARG A 11 -7.98 -0.98 44.00
C ARG A 11 -8.96 -0.13 43.14
N THR A 12 -9.10 -0.59 41.88
CA THR A 12 -10.34 -0.75 41.04
C THR A 12 -10.94 0.36 40.14
N ARG A 13 -11.05 -0.03 38.84
CA ARG A 13 -12.13 0.12 37.81
C ARG A 13 -12.14 1.37 36.89
N PHE A 14 -12.09 1.17 35.56
CA PHE A 14 -13.24 1.10 34.63
C PHE A 14 -12.81 0.91 33.14
N PHE A 15 -13.42 -0.05 32.42
CA PHE A 15 -13.63 -0.07 30.95
C PHE A 15 -14.90 -0.93 30.65
N PRO A 16 -15.73 -0.62 29.62
CA PRO A 16 -17.12 -1.08 29.55
C PRO A 16 -17.36 -2.31 28.63
N LEU A 17 -18.56 -2.87 28.80
CA LEU A 17 -19.12 -4.10 28.22
C LEU A 17 -19.44 -4.01 26.71
N VAL A 18 -19.26 -5.14 25.99
CA VAL A 18 -20.02 -5.49 24.78
C VAL A 18 -20.55 -6.94 24.88
N ASN A 19 -21.76 -7.13 24.36
CA ASN A 19 -22.78 -8.14 24.64
C ASN A 19 -22.48 -9.60 24.18
N ALA A 20 -22.57 -10.57 25.11
CA ALA A 20 -22.36 -12.01 24.90
C ALA A 20 -23.62 -12.82 24.48
N LYS A 21 -24.58 -12.22 23.75
CA LYS A 21 -25.84 -12.90 23.36
C LYS A 21 -25.98 -13.25 21.88
N LEU A 22 -25.05 -12.84 21.01
CA LEU A 22 -25.13 -13.15 19.56
C LEU A 22 -24.33 -14.40 19.14
N VAL A 23 -23.34 -14.82 19.95
CA VAL A 23 -22.46 -15.97 19.62
C VAL A 23 -23.16 -17.33 19.83
N LYS A 24 -24.24 -17.39 20.62
CA LYS A 24 -24.93 -18.66 20.95
C LYS A 24 -25.95 -19.13 19.91
N VAL A 25 -26.28 -18.33 18.89
CA VAL A 25 -27.30 -18.68 17.88
C VAL A 25 -26.70 -19.23 16.57
N ILE A 26 -25.41 -19.00 16.31
CA ILE A 26 -24.75 -19.48 15.08
C ILE A 26 -24.15 -20.89 15.28
N ALA A 27 -23.74 -21.26 16.50
CA ALA A 27 -23.15 -22.56 16.79
C ALA A 27 -24.12 -23.75 16.65
N SER A 28 -25.43 -23.53 16.77
CA SER A 28 -26.45 -24.59 16.70
C SER A 28 -26.93 -24.91 15.28
N SER A 29 -26.63 -24.09 14.28
CA SER A 29 -27.06 -24.30 12.88
C SER A 29 -26.05 -25.12 12.04
N LEU A 30 -24.77 -25.11 12.41
CA LEU A 30 -23.70 -25.79 11.66
C LEU A 30 -23.52 -27.28 12.01
N ILE A 31 -24.08 -27.74 13.14
CA ILE A 31 -23.90 -29.12 13.62
C ILE A 31 -24.79 -30.13 12.87
N ASN A 32 -25.87 -29.67 12.22
CA ASN A 32 -26.85 -30.57 11.57
C ASN A 32 -26.54 -30.93 10.10
N LYS A 33 -25.38 -30.56 9.54
CA LYS A 33 -25.06 -30.81 8.12
C LYS A 33 -23.89 -31.77 7.83
N PHE A 34 -23.28 -32.39 8.85
CA PHE A 34 -22.12 -33.28 8.68
C PHE A 34 -22.38 -34.77 9.03
N GLN A 35 -23.64 -35.22 9.03
CA GLN A 35 -23.99 -36.63 9.20
C GLN A 35 -24.23 -37.35 7.86
N SER A 36 -23.20 -37.49 7.03
CA SER A 36 -23.18 -38.49 5.95
C SER A 36 -21.80 -38.64 5.31
N LEU A 37 -20.88 -39.34 5.98
CA LEU A 37 -19.68 -39.90 5.36
C LEU A 37 -19.49 -41.37 5.80
N PRO A 38 -19.05 -42.29 4.92
CA PRO A 38 -19.08 -43.72 5.20
C PRO A 38 -18.07 -44.15 6.27
N LEU A 39 -18.46 -45.17 7.06
CA LEU A 39 -17.77 -45.75 8.22
C LEU A 39 -16.31 -46.23 8.00
N ALA A 40 -15.80 -46.21 6.76
CA ALA A 40 -14.45 -46.70 6.42
C ALA A 40 -13.34 -45.64 6.63
N MET A 41 -13.67 -44.34 6.61
CA MET A 41 -12.67 -43.27 6.85
C MET A 41 -12.46 -42.91 8.33
N SER A 42 -13.38 -43.28 9.23
CA SER A 42 -13.27 -42.88 10.65
C SER A 42 -12.17 -43.61 11.42
N LYS A 43 -11.73 -44.80 10.96
CA LYS A 43 -10.66 -45.58 11.60
C LYS A 43 -9.25 -45.04 11.34
N LEU A 44 -9.04 -44.29 10.26
CA LEU A 44 -7.74 -43.66 9.95
C LEU A 44 -7.57 -42.30 10.64
N PHE A 45 -8.66 -41.57 10.87
CA PHE A 45 -8.61 -40.22 11.45
C PHE A 45 -8.48 -40.19 12.99
N SER A 46 -8.83 -41.28 13.70
CA SER A 46 -8.71 -41.31 15.16
C SER A 46 -7.28 -41.42 15.68
N THR A 47 -6.33 -41.85 14.85
CA THR A 47 -4.96 -42.17 15.27
C THR A 47 -4.00 -40.98 15.16
N VAL A 48 -4.38 -39.88 14.48
CA VAL A 48 -3.43 -38.79 14.15
C VAL A 48 -3.82 -37.41 14.71
N ASN A 49 -5.07 -37.21 15.14
CA ASN A 49 -5.54 -35.95 15.71
C ASN A 49 -5.63 -35.97 17.25
N SER A 50 -4.54 -35.60 17.92
CA SER A 50 -4.61 -35.14 19.32
C SER A 50 -3.65 -33.95 19.56
N ALA A 51 -3.98 -32.81 18.97
CA ALA A 51 -3.46 -31.53 19.42
C ALA A 51 -4.47 -30.93 20.40
N ARG A 52 -4.10 -30.96 21.68
CA ARG A 52 -4.75 -30.32 22.85
C ARG A 52 -6.10 -30.94 23.27
N HIS A 53 -6.07 -31.47 24.49
CA HIS A 53 -7.13 -32.10 25.28
C HIS A 53 -7.27 -33.63 25.12
N SER A 54 -7.13 -34.29 26.27
CA SER A 54 -7.29 -35.71 26.55
C SER A 54 -8.57 -36.28 25.95
N VAL A 55 -8.42 -37.16 24.96
CA VAL A 55 -9.48 -38.06 24.46
C VAL A 55 -9.21 -39.44 25.07
N PRO A 56 -10.22 -40.15 25.58
CA PRO A 56 -10.04 -41.41 26.32
C PRO A 56 -9.31 -42.46 25.48
N LEU A 57 -8.29 -43.07 26.08
CA LEU A 57 -7.47 -44.13 25.52
C LEU A 57 -8.11 -45.49 25.85
N GLY A 58 -8.87 -46.03 24.89
CA GLY A 58 -9.53 -47.32 25.05
C GLY A 58 -10.88 -47.22 25.79
N GLY A 59 -11.51 -48.38 26.03
CA GLY A 59 -12.87 -48.48 26.60
C GLY A 59 -13.00 -48.02 28.07
N MET A 60 -11.89 -47.59 28.68
CA MET A 60 -11.79 -47.14 30.08
C MET A 60 -12.24 -45.69 30.27
N ARG A 61 -12.95 -45.43 31.38
CA ARG A 61 -13.50 -44.10 31.74
C ARG A 61 -12.71 -43.37 32.83
N ASP A 62 -11.81 -44.07 33.52
CA ASP A 62 -11.17 -43.62 34.76
C ASP A 62 -9.64 -43.59 34.60
N TYR A 63 -8.98 -42.47 34.94
CA TYR A 63 -7.55 -42.24 34.71
C TYR A 63 -6.86 -41.56 35.90
N VAL A 64 -5.63 -42.00 36.20
CA VAL A 64 -4.71 -41.34 37.13
C VAL A 64 -3.58 -40.68 36.33
N HIS A 65 -3.31 -39.42 36.63
CA HIS A 65 -2.36 -38.60 35.87
C HIS A 65 -1.12 -38.22 36.69
N ILE A 66 0.06 -38.39 36.09
CA ILE A 66 1.32 -37.79 36.54
C ILE A 66 1.78 -36.87 35.41
N LYS A 67 2.02 -35.59 35.69
CA LYS A 67 2.46 -34.63 34.66
C LYS A 67 3.85 -34.11 34.96
N LYS A 68 4.74 -34.18 33.95
CA LYS A 68 6.08 -33.59 33.96
C LYS A 68 6.90 -33.91 35.21
N LEU A 69 6.94 -35.19 35.61
CA LEU A 69 7.86 -35.67 36.64
C LEU A 69 9.29 -35.47 36.16
N GLU A 70 10.01 -34.55 36.80
CA GLU A 70 11.34 -34.12 36.41
C GLU A 70 12.44 -35.05 36.93
N MET A 71 13.41 -35.36 36.06
CA MET A 71 14.57 -36.19 36.38
C MET A 71 15.77 -35.82 35.50
N ASN A 72 16.97 -36.13 35.97
CA ASN A 72 18.22 -35.92 35.23
C ASN A 72 18.87 -37.27 34.92
N THR A 73 19.06 -37.57 33.64
CA THR A 73 19.70 -38.83 33.19
C THR A 73 20.34 -38.66 31.81
N VAL A 74 21.26 -39.55 31.42
CA VAL A 74 21.88 -39.49 30.09
C VAL A 74 20.97 -40.19 29.09
N LEU A 75 20.40 -39.45 28.15
CA LEU A 75 19.49 -39.96 27.12
C LEU A 75 20.15 -40.20 25.77
N GLY A 76 21.47 -40.05 25.67
CA GLY A 76 22.22 -40.14 24.42
C GLY A 76 23.28 -39.03 24.35
N PRO A 77 24.08 -38.98 23.26
CA PRO A 77 24.94 -37.84 22.99
C PRO A 77 24.11 -36.57 22.82
N ASP A 78 24.58 -35.46 23.38
CA ASP A 78 24.02 -34.14 23.09
C ASP A 78 24.48 -33.61 21.71
N SER A 79 24.11 -32.37 21.39
CA SER A 79 24.50 -31.73 20.10
C SER A 79 26.00 -31.58 19.88
N TRP A 80 26.81 -31.72 20.94
CA TRP A 80 28.27 -31.67 20.90
C TRP A 80 28.89 -33.06 21.02
N ASN A 81 28.07 -34.11 20.88
CA ASN A 81 28.42 -35.51 21.03
C ASN A 81 28.95 -35.88 22.44
N GLN A 82 28.55 -35.12 23.46
CA GLN A 82 28.91 -35.34 24.86
C GLN A 82 27.84 -36.17 25.58
N LEU A 83 28.28 -37.07 26.46
CA LEU A 83 27.39 -37.90 27.28
C LEU A 83 27.16 -37.25 28.64
N MET A 84 26.34 -36.18 28.68
CA MET A 84 25.99 -35.48 29.90
C MET A 84 24.55 -35.76 30.35
N PRO A 85 24.24 -35.73 31.66
CA PRO A 85 22.88 -35.83 32.15
C PRO A 85 22.03 -34.66 31.63
N GLN A 86 20.90 -34.99 31.00
CA GLN A 86 19.94 -34.02 30.45
C GLN A 86 18.67 -34.03 31.31
N LYS A 87 17.99 -32.88 31.33
CA LYS A 87 16.68 -32.75 31.96
C LYS A 87 15.63 -33.51 31.16
N CYS A 88 14.91 -34.37 31.84
CA CYS A 88 13.87 -35.22 31.28
C CYS A 88 12.57 -35.05 32.08
N LEU A 89 11.44 -35.00 31.38
CA LEU A 89 10.10 -34.83 31.94
C LEU A 89 9.23 -36.01 31.54
N LEU A 90 8.69 -36.74 32.53
CA LEU A 90 7.79 -37.87 32.30
C LEU A 90 6.35 -37.48 32.59
N SER A 91 5.44 -37.76 31.65
CA SER A 91 4.00 -37.63 31.85
C SER A 91 3.32 -38.98 31.59
N LEU A 92 2.46 -39.40 32.50
CA LEU A 92 1.75 -40.68 32.46
C LEU A 92 0.25 -40.44 32.63
N ASP A 93 -0.55 -40.99 31.73
CA ASP A 93 -1.97 -41.19 31.91
C ASP A 93 -2.23 -42.70 32.06
N MET A 94 -2.68 -43.12 33.25
CA MET A 94 -2.86 -44.53 33.61
C MET A 94 -4.35 -44.83 33.83
N GLY A 95 -4.95 -45.66 32.98
CA GLY A 95 -6.32 -46.14 33.16
C GLY A 95 -6.42 -47.23 34.22
N THR A 96 -7.41 -47.13 35.08
CA THR A 96 -7.69 -48.08 36.19
C THR A 96 -9.16 -47.97 36.59
N ASP A 97 -9.75 -49.03 37.15
CA ASP A 97 -11.12 -48.97 37.69
C ASP A 97 -11.15 -48.31 39.08
N PHE A 98 -11.91 -47.21 39.25
CA PHE A 98 -12.08 -46.55 40.55
C PHE A 98 -13.18 -47.16 41.42
N SER A 99 -14.03 -48.04 40.89
CA SER A 99 -15.27 -48.49 41.53
C SER A 99 -15.05 -49.02 42.95
N LYS A 100 -14.01 -49.84 43.15
CA LYS A 100 -13.68 -50.41 44.46
C LYS A 100 -13.08 -49.38 45.43
N SER A 101 -12.16 -48.54 44.97
CA SER A 101 -11.59 -47.47 45.81
C SER A 101 -12.64 -46.43 46.21
N ALA A 102 -13.55 -46.07 45.30
CA ALA A 102 -14.62 -45.12 45.56
C ALA A 102 -15.66 -45.65 46.55
N ALA A 103 -15.95 -46.96 46.51
CA ALA A 103 -16.91 -47.58 47.42
C ALA A 103 -16.35 -47.83 48.84
N THR A 104 -15.04 -47.99 48.98
CA THR A 104 -14.40 -48.41 50.25
C THR A 104 -13.52 -47.35 50.89
N ASP A 105 -13.18 -46.28 50.17
CA ASP A 105 -12.22 -45.24 50.56
C ASP A 105 -10.86 -45.80 51.05
N ASP A 106 -10.48 -46.98 50.56
CA ASP A 106 -9.24 -47.66 50.92
C ASP A 106 -8.18 -47.48 49.82
N LEU A 107 -7.05 -46.88 50.21
CA LEU A 107 -5.86 -46.66 49.39
C LEU A 107 -5.32 -47.95 48.76
N LYS A 108 -5.59 -49.14 49.31
CA LYS A 108 -5.17 -50.42 48.74
C LYS A 108 -5.76 -50.72 47.36
N TYR A 109 -6.92 -50.14 47.04
CA TYR A 109 -7.59 -50.33 45.75
C TYR A 109 -7.36 -49.16 44.79
N SER A 110 -6.55 -48.18 45.17
CA SER A 110 -6.22 -47.00 44.35
C SER A 110 -4.77 -47.03 43.87
N LEU A 111 -4.51 -46.51 42.67
CA LEU A 111 -3.15 -46.30 42.18
C LEU A 111 -2.49 -45.15 42.95
N ASN A 112 -1.55 -45.49 43.83
CA ASN A 112 -0.80 -44.50 44.61
C ASN A 112 0.27 -43.81 43.74
N TYR A 113 -0.09 -42.68 43.14
CA TYR A 113 0.79 -41.87 42.28
C TYR A 113 2.09 -41.40 42.98
N ALA A 114 2.09 -41.23 44.31
CA ALA A 114 3.30 -40.85 45.05
C ALA A 114 4.31 -42.00 45.12
N VAL A 115 3.83 -43.24 45.33
CA VAL A 115 4.67 -44.45 45.30
C VAL A 115 5.17 -44.69 43.88
N ILE A 116 4.30 -44.57 42.87
CA ILE A 116 4.68 -44.72 41.46
C ILE A 116 5.76 -43.70 41.09
N SER A 117 5.58 -42.41 41.43
CA SER A 117 6.57 -41.36 41.14
C SER A 117 7.93 -41.65 41.78
N ARG A 118 7.95 -42.04 43.06
CA ARG A 118 9.19 -42.40 43.77
C ARG A 118 9.89 -43.60 43.12
N ASP A 119 9.12 -44.62 42.79
CA ASP A 119 9.64 -45.86 42.22
C ASP A 119 10.16 -45.66 40.79
N LEU A 120 9.53 -44.77 40.01
CA LEU A 120 10.02 -44.32 38.71
C LEU A 120 11.34 -43.56 38.84
N THR A 121 11.45 -42.59 39.75
CA THR A 121 12.70 -41.86 39.99
C THR A 121 13.85 -42.82 40.37
N ASN A 122 13.55 -43.82 41.21
CA ASN A 122 14.52 -44.85 41.57
C ASN A 122 14.86 -45.78 40.40
N PHE A 123 13.90 -46.12 39.54
CA PHE A 123 14.13 -46.95 38.36
C PHE A 123 15.02 -46.23 37.34
N VAL A 124 14.71 -44.97 37.03
CA VAL A 124 15.45 -44.19 36.03
C VAL A 124 16.88 -43.87 36.51
N SER A 125 17.06 -43.57 37.79
CA SER A 125 18.38 -43.27 38.36
C SER A 125 19.34 -44.46 38.45
N LYS A 126 18.83 -45.71 38.45
CA LYS A 126 19.68 -46.93 38.48
C LYS A 126 20.56 -47.08 37.24
N LYS A 127 20.08 -46.63 36.08
CA LYS A 127 20.84 -46.69 34.82
C LYS A 127 21.36 -45.30 34.49
N LYS A 128 22.69 -45.16 34.43
CA LYS A 128 23.33 -43.88 34.13
C LYS A 128 23.11 -43.40 32.70
N ASN A 129 22.93 -44.33 31.74
CA ASN A 129 22.77 -44.01 30.33
C ASN A 129 21.70 -44.89 29.64
N TRP A 130 20.72 -44.24 29.04
CA TRP A 130 19.59 -44.84 28.32
C TRP A 130 19.80 -44.91 26.80
N GLY A 131 20.75 -44.14 26.26
CA GLY A 131 21.11 -44.12 24.84
C GLY A 131 20.14 -43.35 23.92
N SER A 132 18.83 -43.40 24.17
CA SER A 132 17.82 -42.57 23.49
C SER A 132 16.63 -42.27 24.41
N VAL A 133 15.90 -41.19 24.11
CA VAL A 133 14.59 -40.89 24.75
C VAL A 133 13.61 -42.06 24.55
N SER A 134 13.64 -42.68 23.37
CA SER A 134 12.79 -43.83 23.02
C SER A 134 13.08 -45.06 23.88
N ASN A 135 14.35 -45.35 24.18
CA ASN A 135 14.73 -46.48 25.03
C ASN A 135 14.29 -46.28 26.49
N LEU A 136 14.42 -45.05 27.01
CA LEU A 136 13.90 -44.72 28.32
C LEU A 136 12.38 -44.92 28.37
N ALA A 137 11.65 -44.37 27.39
CA ALA A 137 10.20 -44.51 27.32
C ALA A 137 9.77 -45.98 27.28
N LYS A 138 10.37 -46.82 26.41
CA LYS A 138 10.04 -48.24 26.31
C LYS A 138 10.26 -48.96 27.65
N SER A 139 11.38 -48.68 28.30
CA SER A 139 11.75 -49.31 29.58
C SER A 139 10.85 -48.88 30.74
N VAL A 140 10.48 -47.60 30.78
CA VAL A 140 9.57 -47.04 31.79
C VAL A 140 8.16 -47.59 31.59
N SER A 141 7.67 -47.64 30.34
CA SER A 141 6.38 -48.21 30.01
C SER A 141 6.28 -49.67 30.48
N GLN A 142 7.28 -50.48 30.16
CA GLN A 142 7.36 -51.87 30.59
C GLN A 142 7.40 -52.00 32.12
N PHE A 143 8.22 -51.19 32.79
CA PHE A 143 8.31 -51.19 34.25
C PHE A 143 6.97 -50.88 34.93
N VAL A 144 6.23 -49.88 34.43
CA VAL A 144 4.93 -49.51 34.99
C VAL A 144 3.92 -50.64 34.78
N MET A 145 3.84 -51.18 33.57
CA MET A 145 2.90 -52.26 33.24
C MET A 145 3.18 -53.55 34.00
N ASP A 146 4.46 -53.91 34.23
CA ASP A 146 4.84 -55.12 34.96
C ASP A 146 4.63 -55.00 36.47
N LYS A 147 4.97 -53.84 37.05
CA LYS A 147 4.95 -53.65 38.50
C LYS A 147 3.58 -53.30 39.06
N TYR A 148 2.75 -52.58 38.31
CA TYR A 148 1.45 -52.10 38.78
C TYR A 148 0.33 -52.79 38.00
N SER A 149 -0.13 -53.93 38.51
CA SER A 149 -1.19 -54.73 37.87
C SER A 149 -2.53 -54.01 37.75
N GLY A 150 -2.77 -52.96 38.53
CA GLY A 150 -3.95 -52.09 38.45
C GLY A 150 -3.92 -51.10 37.28
N VAL A 151 -2.82 -50.97 36.55
CA VAL A 151 -2.76 -50.17 35.32
C VAL A 151 -3.25 -51.02 34.15
N GLU A 152 -4.43 -50.68 33.62
CA GLU A 152 -5.05 -51.37 32.49
C GLU A 152 -4.68 -50.73 31.15
N CYS A 153 -4.57 -49.40 31.08
CA CYS A 153 -3.98 -48.73 29.93
C CYS A 153 -2.98 -47.64 30.38
N LEU A 154 -1.97 -47.39 29.56
CA LEU A 154 -0.91 -46.42 29.84
C LEU A 154 -0.64 -45.60 28.58
N ASN A 155 -0.67 -44.28 28.70
CA ASN A 155 -0.10 -43.35 27.74
C ASN A 155 1.05 -42.59 28.42
N LEU A 156 2.27 -42.89 27.98
CA LEU A 156 3.50 -42.35 28.51
C LEU A 156 4.12 -41.39 27.49
N GLU A 157 4.41 -40.17 27.92
CA GLU A 157 5.25 -39.23 27.19
C GLU A 157 6.54 -38.99 27.98
N VAL A 158 7.68 -39.25 27.34
CA VAL A 158 9.00 -38.88 27.85
C VAL A 158 9.54 -37.75 27.00
N GLN A 159 9.68 -36.57 27.59
CA GLN A 159 10.24 -35.38 26.96
C GLN A 159 11.68 -35.17 27.43
N ALA A 160 12.55 -34.78 26.51
CA ALA A 160 13.93 -34.42 26.78
C ALA A 160 14.23 -33.03 26.21
N ASP A 161 14.45 -32.09 27.11
CA ASP A 161 14.89 -30.75 26.75
C ASP A 161 16.38 -30.82 26.40
N THR A 162 16.88 -29.95 25.52
CA THR A 162 18.32 -29.82 25.20
C THR A 162 19.00 -31.01 24.51
N THR A 163 18.24 -31.99 24.01
CA THR A 163 18.79 -33.08 23.18
C THR A 163 19.39 -32.58 21.87
N HIS A 164 18.78 -31.56 21.26
CA HIS A 164 19.29 -30.91 20.05
C HIS A 164 19.21 -29.38 20.14
N ILE A 165 20.30 -28.67 19.79
CA ILE A 165 20.44 -27.20 19.96
C ILE A 165 19.42 -26.39 19.14
N ARG A 166 18.91 -26.97 18.04
CA ARG A 166 17.94 -26.32 17.15
C ARG A 166 16.48 -26.64 17.48
N SER A 167 16.19 -27.65 18.30
CA SER A 167 14.82 -28.01 18.68
C SER A 167 14.51 -27.53 20.09
N ASP A 168 13.25 -27.22 20.38
CA ASP A 168 12.83 -26.91 21.75
C ASP A 168 12.95 -28.16 22.65
N HIS A 169 12.38 -29.27 22.19
CA HIS A 169 12.49 -30.57 22.86
C HIS A 169 12.25 -31.73 21.89
N ILE A 170 12.71 -32.92 22.28
CA ILE A 170 12.38 -34.18 21.63
C ILE A 170 11.58 -35.02 22.61
N SER A 171 10.42 -35.53 22.18
CA SER A 171 9.59 -36.41 23.02
C SER A 171 9.33 -37.76 22.37
N CYS A 172 9.07 -38.75 23.21
CA CYS A 172 8.71 -40.10 22.83
C CYS A 172 7.38 -40.45 23.50
N ILE A 173 6.39 -40.84 22.71
CA ILE A 173 5.05 -41.20 23.17
C ILE A 173 4.85 -42.70 22.93
N ILE A 174 4.51 -43.41 24.00
CA ILE A 174 4.22 -44.85 24.01
C ILE A 174 2.85 -45.08 24.62
N GLN A 175 2.04 -45.89 23.94
CA GLN A 175 0.71 -46.29 24.40
C GLN A 175 0.64 -47.81 24.55
N GLN A 176 0.20 -48.29 25.71
CA GLN A 176 0.07 -49.72 26.02
C GLN A 176 -1.27 -50.02 26.68
N GLU A 177 -1.85 -51.20 26.38
CA GLU A 177 -3.11 -51.67 26.94
C GLU A 177 -2.98 -53.13 27.37
N ARG A 178 -3.44 -53.44 28.59
CA ARG A 178 -3.40 -54.76 29.20
C ARG A 178 -4.50 -55.61 28.59
N GLY A 179 -4.12 -56.67 27.86
CA GLY A 179 -5.05 -57.58 27.16
C GLY A 179 -5.14 -57.35 25.65
N ASN A 180 -4.73 -56.18 25.16
CA ASN A 180 -4.53 -55.92 23.73
C ASN A 180 -3.27 -55.07 23.50
N PRO A 181 -2.06 -55.61 23.74
CA PRO A 181 -0.81 -54.84 23.61
C PRO A 181 -0.55 -54.34 22.18
N GLU A 182 -1.22 -54.91 21.17
CA GLU A 182 -1.19 -54.49 19.76
C GLU A 182 -2.32 -53.51 19.37
N SER A 183 -3.09 -52.94 20.31
CA SER A 183 -4.25 -52.07 19.99
C SER A 183 -3.89 -50.79 19.21
N GLN A 184 -2.63 -50.37 19.23
CA GLN A 184 -2.07 -49.37 18.33
C GLN A 184 -0.80 -49.86 17.64
N GLU A 185 -0.71 -49.60 16.32
CA GLU A 185 0.34 -50.09 15.44
C GLU A 185 1.71 -49.41 15.66
N PHE A 186 1.74 -48.16 16.13
CA PHE A 186 2.95 -47.34 16.19
C PHE A 186 3.16 -46.66 17.54
N ASP A 187 4.43 -46.57 17.96
CA ASP A 187 4.90 -45.58 18.93
C ASP A 187 5.40 -44.33 18.16
N VAL A 188 5.53 -43.16 18.80
CA VAL A 188 5.83 -41.90 18.08
C VAL A 188 6.96 -41.10 18.71
N VAL A 189 7.97 -40.71 17.90
CA VAL A 189 8.99 -39.73 18.31
C VAL A 189 8.54 -38.39 17.76
N ARG A 190 8.54 -37.35 18.57
CA ARG A 190 8.28 -35.99 18.15
C ARG A 190 9.54 -35.15 18.30
N ILE A 191 9.88 -34.44 17.23
CA ILE A 191 10.85 -33.34 17.25
C ILE A 191 10.00 -32.06 17.20
N SER A 192 10.07 -31.24 18.25
CA SER A 192 9.24 -30.05 18.38
C SER A 192 10.05 -28.78 18.09
N GLU A 193 9.47 -27.87 17.30
CA GLU A 193 10.03 -26.54 17.01
C GLU A 193 11.50 -26.57 16.53
N LEU A 194 11.82 -27.43 15.56
CA LEU A 194 13.16 -27.48 14.94
C LEU A 194 13.39 -26.21 14.10
N LYS A 195 14.27 -25.32 14.57
CA LYS A 195 14.56 -24.00 13.98
C LYS A 195 15.62 -24.06 12.89
N MET A 196 15.33 -23.42 11.77
CA MET A 196 16.13 -23.51 10.54
C MET A 196 16.08 -22.20 9.74
N LEU A 197 17.07 -21.98 8.88
CA LEU A 197 17.19 -20.73 8.10
C LEU A 197 17.24 -20.99 6.58
N THR A 198 16.23 -20.54 5.83
CA THR A 198 16.13 -20.76 4.38
C THR A 198 15.56 -19.53 3.65
N LEU A 199 15.78 -19.42 2.33
CA LEU A 199 15.09 -18.42 1.51
C LEU A 199 13.69 -18.97 1.19
N ILE A 200 12.66 -18.36 1.77
CA ILE A 200 11.27 -18.80 1.58
C ILE A 200 10.31 -17.64 1.34
N GLY A 201 9.70 -17.60 0.16
CA GLY A 201 8.73 -16.56 -0.16
C GLY A 201 8.44 -16.39 -1.65
N VAL A 202 7.25 -15.87 -1.94
CA VAL A 202 6.80 -15.55 -3.30
C VAL A 202 7.26 -14.16 -3.70
N PHE A 203 7.35 -13.24 -2.73
CA PHE A 203 7.74 -11.86 -2.97
C PHE A 203 9.25 -11.71 -3.10
N THR A 204 9.70 -10.77 -3.93
CA THR A 204 11.13 -10.50 -4.18
C THR A 204 11.87 -10.09 -2.92
N PHE A 205 11.27 -9.32 -2.02
CA PHE A 205 11.91 -8.90 -0.76
C PHE A 205 12.13 -10.08 0.20
N GLU A 206 11.21 -11.05 0.26
CA GLU A 206 11.34 -12.28 1.07
C GLU A 206 12.53 -13.14 0.60
N ARG A 207 13.02 -12.90 -0.62
CA ARG A 207 14.14 -13.61 -1.23
C ARG A 207 15.46 -12.85 -1.17
N LEU A 208 15.50 -11.66 -0.55
CA LEU A 208 16.73 -10.91 -0.31
C LEU A 208 17.52 -11.44 0.90
N LYS A 209 16.83 -12.02 1.90
CA LYS A 209 17.45 -12.54 3.13
C LYS A 209 16.82 -13.87 3.55
N LYS A 210 17.65 -14.79 4.06
CA LYS A 210 17.16 -16.04 4.66
C LYS A 210 16.32 -15.73 5.90
N GLN A 211 15.25 -16.49 6.09
CA GLN A 211 14.25 -16.31 7.14
C GLN A 211 14.19 -17.54 8.04
N TYR A 212 13.75 -17.36 9.29
CA TYR A 212 13.52 -18.45 10.21
C TYR A 212 12.23 -19.21 9.90
N VAL A 213 12.34 -20.53 9.85
CA VAL A 213 11.21 -21.46 9.83
C VAL A 213 11.35 -22.44 11.00
N THR A 214 10.23 -22.90 11.55
CA THR A 214 10.22 -23.98 12.54
C THR A 214 9.47 -25.19 12.03
N LEU A 215 9.95 -26.37 12.39
CA LEU A 215 9.36 -27.65 12.01
C LEU A 215 8.94 -28.47 13.22
N ASP A 216 7.71 -28.99 13.20
CA ASP A 216 7.28 -30.08 14.07
C ASP A 216 7.24 -31.37 13.25
N ILE A 217 8.01 -32.38 13.67
CA ILE A 217 8.12 -33.66 12.96
C ILE A 217 7.67 -34.78 13.90
N LYS A 218 6.68 -35.57 13.49
CA LYS A 218 6.31 -36.83 14.14
C LYS A 218 6.80 -37.99 13.29
N LEU A 219 7.53 -38.88 13.94
CA LEU A 219 8.16 -40.07 13.38
C LEU A 219 7.52 -41.30 14.05
N PRO A 220 6.40 -41.83 13.53
CA PRO A 220 5.88 -43.09 14.03
C PRO A 220 6.84 -44.23 13.69
N TRP A 221 6.92 -45.23 14.56
CA TRP A 221 7.63 -46.46 14.27
C TRP A 221 6.84 -47.68 14.75
N PRO A 222 6.84 -48.79 14.00
CA PRO A 222 6.08 -49.98 14.38
C PRO A 222 6.57 -50.56 15.71
N LYS A 223 5.66 -51.00 16.58
CA LYS A 223 6.05 -51.66 17.84
C LYS A 223 6.88 -52.93 17.65
N LYS A 224 6.77 -53.58 16.48
CA LYS A 224 7.55 -54.76 16.08
C LYS A 224 9.00 -54.43 15.69
N ALA A 225 9.35 -53.16 15.51
CA ALA A 225 10.70 -52.75 15.15
C ALA A 225 11.66 -52.85 16.35
N GLU A 226 12.81 -53.52 16.14
CA GLU A 226 13.84 -53.70 17.17
C GLU A 226 14.43 -52.36 17.63
N LEU A 227 14.64 -51.41 16.71
CA LEU A 227 15.26 -50.12 16.96
C LEU A 227 14.31 -48.95 16.62
N PRO A 228 14.30 -47.86 17.41
CA PRO A 228 13.56 -46.64 17.11
C PRO A 228 14.22 -45.85 15.95
N PRO A 229 13.52 -44.86 15.36
CA PRO A 229 14.07 -44.01 14.30
C PRO A 229 15.36 -43.28 14.74
N PRO A 230 16.37 -43.13 13.86
CA PRO A 230 17.62 -42.44 14.18
C PRO A 230 17.44 -40.92 14.15
N VAL A 231 16.87 -40.37 15.23
CA VAL A 231 16.44 -38.96 15.35
C VAL A 231 17.53 -37.96 14.95
N GLN A 232 18.76 -38.15 15.44
CA GLN A 232 19.86 -37.22 15.17
C GLN A 232 20.22 -37.17 13.68
N SER A 233 20.35 -38.33 13.02
CA SER A 233 20.62 -38.42 11.58
C SER A 233 19.50 -37.79 10.74
N ILE A 234 18.25 -37.95 11.17
CA ILE A 234 17.09 -37.34 10.49
C ILE A 234 17.16 -35.82 10.61
N ILE A 235 17.42 -35.29 11.81
CA ILE A 235 17.57 -33.84 12.03
C ILE A 235 18.70 -33.29 11.15
N ASP A 236 19.87 -33.93 11.14
CA ASP A 236 21.02 -33.46 10.38
C ASP A 236 20.74 -33.43 8.86
N ASN A 237 20.06 -34.46 8.33
CA ASN A 237 19.68 -34.52 6.91
C ASN A 237 18.66 -33.43 6.55
N VAL A 238 17.64 -33.22 7.39
CA VAL A 238 16.60 -32.20 7.16
C VAL A 238 17.20 -30.80 7.24
N VAL A 239 18.02 -30.52 8.27
CA VAL A 239 18.69 -29.24 8.45
C VAL A 239 19.54 -28.91 7.24
N LYS A 240 20.41 -29.85 6.83
CA LYS A 240 21.29 -29.67 5.68
C LYS A 240 20.49 -29.36 4.41
N PHE A 241 19.47 -30.17 4.11
CA PHE A 241 18.69 -30.02 2.88
C PHE A 241 17.99 -28.65 2.79
N VAL A 242 17.28 -28.23 3.85
CA VAL A 242 16.47 -27.01 3.80
C VAL A 242 17.33 -25.75 3.81
N GLU A 243 18.45 -25.73 4.56
CA GLU A 243 19.34 -24.56 4.60
C GLU A 243 20.13 -24.36 3.30
N GLU A 244 20.33 -25.43 2.52
CA GLU A 244 20.92 -25.40 1.18
C GLU A 244 19.89 -25.16 0.05
N SER A 245 18.61 -25.33 0.35
CA SER A 245 17.50 -25.20 -0.63
C SER A 245 16.82 -23.82 -0.55
N ASN A 246 16.11 -23.47 -1.63
CA ASN A 246 15.29 -22.26 -1.72
C ASN A 246 13.85 -22.65 -2.05
N PHE A 247 12.89 -22.10 -1.31
CA PHE A 247 11.48 -22.41 -1.48
C PHE A 247 10.69 -21.17 -1.88
N LYS A 248 9.71 -21.32 -2.77
CA LYS A 248 8.75 -20.24 -3.04
C LYS A 248 7.58 -20.28 -2.05
N THR A 249 7.17 -21.49 -1.64
CA THR A 249 5.99 -21.70 -0.80
C THR A 249 6.29 -22.64 0.37
N VAL A 250 5.50 -22.56 1.44
CA VAL A 250 5.63 -23.43 2.62
C VAL A 250 5.17 -24.87 2.34
N GLU A 251 4.27 -25.06 1.38
CA GLU A 251 3.80 -26.37 0.92
C GLU A 251 4.94 -27.16 0.26
N ALA A 252 5.71 -26.50 -0.63
CA ALA A 252 6.86 -27.13 -1.27
C ALA A 252 7.93 -27.52 -0.24
N LEU A 253 8.14 -26.69 0.79
CA LEU A 253 9.04 -27.00 1.89
C LEU A 253 8.57 -28.22 2.70
N VAL A 254 7.30 -28.26 3.11
CA VAL A 254 6.72 -29.39 3.87
C VAL A 254 6.81 -30.71 3.10
N GLU A 255 6.49 -30.71 1.81
CA GLU A 255 6.57 -31.91 0.97
C GLU A 255 8.02 -32.38 0.80
N SER A 256 8.95 -31.44 0.54
CA SER A 256 10.37 -31.77 0.36
C SER A 256 11.01 -32.33 1.62
N VAL A 257 10.67 -31.80 2.79
CA VAL A 257 11.13 -32.33 4.08
C VAL A 257 10.60 -33.74 4.30
N SER A 258 9.32 -33.99 4.00
CA SER A 258 8.72 -35.32 4.11
C SER A 258 9.45 -36.33 3.20
N ALA A 259 9.82 -35.91 1.99
CA ALA A 259 10.62 -36.72 1.08
C ALA A 259 12.02 -37.03 1.65
N VAL A 260 12.73 -36.05 2.21
CA VAL A 260 14.06 -36.26 2.82
C VAL A 260 13.99 -37.27 3.97
N ILE A 261 12.95 -37.21 4.81
CA ILE A 261 12.77 -38.16 5.91
C ILE A 261 12.47 -39.56 5.36
N ALA A 262 11.60 -39.68 4.36
CA ALA A 262 11.23 -40.95 3.75
C ALA A 262 12.41 -41.67 3.06
N HIS A 263 13.39 -40.91 2.56
CA HIS A 263 14.62 -41.46 1.95
C HIS A 263 15.64 -41.97 2.98
N ASN A 264 15.44 -41.74 4.28
CA ASN A 264 16.30 -42.33 5.29
C ASN A 264 16.17 -43.87 5.26
N GLU A 265 17.30 -44.58 5.36
CA GLU A 265 17.35 -46.06 5.32
C GLU A 265 16.38 -46.72 6.31
N TYR A 266 16.07 -46.05 7.43
CA TYR A 266 15.09 -46.53 8.39
C TYR A 266 13.67 -46.59 7.82
N PHE A 267 13.19 -45.50 7.20
CA PHE A 267 11.81 -45.41 6.69
C PHE A 267 11.60 -46.18 5.39
N GLN A 268 12.67 -46.43 4.63
CA GLN A 268 12.63 -47.38 3.52
C GLN A 268 12.31 -48.81 3.96
N LYS A 269 12.71 -49.22 5.18
CA LYS A 269 12.37 -50.53 5.76
C LYS A 269 10.94 -50.59 6.31
N PHE A 270 10.33 -49.44 6.59
CA PHE A 270 8.99 -49.32 7.16
C PHE A 270 8.12 -48.38 6.31
N PRO A 271 7.79 -48.78 5.07
CA PRO A 271 7.16 -47.89 4.09
C PRO A 271 5.73 -47.47 4.41
N ASP A 272 5.11 -48.13 5.39
CA ASP A 272 3.73 -47.92 5.82
C ASP A 272 3.64 -47.00 7.05
N SER A 273 4.76 -46.43 7.52
CA SER A 273 4.76 -45.55 8.68
C SER A 273 4.31 -44.12 8.33
N PRO A 274 3.22 -43.59 8.91
CA PRO A 274 2.65 -42.30 8.49
C PRO A 274 3.44 -41.11 9.08
N LEU A 275 4.38 -40.56 8.33
CA LEU A 275 5.16 -39.39 8.71
C LEU A 275 4.25 -38.16 8.81
N VAL A 276 4.43 -37.36 9.86
CA VAL A 276 3.72 -36.07 9.99
C VAL A 276 4.75 -34.95 10.07
N VAL A 277 4.69 -34.01 9.14
CA VAL A 277 5.56 -32.83 9.11
C VAL A 277 4.69 -31.59 9.09
N LYS A 278 5.02 -30.63 9.95
CA LYS A 278 4.42 -29.30 10.00
C LYS A 278 5.53 -28.26 9.93
N VAL A 279 5.36 -27.27 9.08
CA VAL A 279 6.26 -26.11 8.97
C VAL A 279 5.50 -24.87 9.38
N LEU A 280 6.14 -24.00 10.15
CA LEU A 280 5.70 -22.65 10.45
C LEU A 280 6.74 -21.66 9.93
N LYS A 281 6.29 -20.67 9.13
CA LYS A 281 7.07 -19.49 8.78
C LYS A 281 6.77 -18.40 9.79
N LEU A 282 7.78 -18.04 10.57
CA LEU A 282 7.66 -17.01 11.61
C LEU A 282 7.53 -15.63 10.94
N ASN A 283 6.65 -14.78 11.47
CA ASN A 283 6.43 -13.40 10.99
C ASN A 283 5.95 -13.26 9.53
N ALA A 284 5.27 -14.26 8.96
CA ALA A 284 4.76 -14.20 7.59
C ALA A 284 3.67 -13.11 7.37
N ILE A 285 2.93 -12.75 8.42
CA ILE A 285 1.87 -11.74 8.40
C ILE A 285 1.99 -10.89 9.67
N THR A 286 1.85 -9.56 9.55
CA THR A 286 1.77 -8.63 10.68
C THR A 286 0.64 -9.04 11.63
N ALA A 287 0.94 -9.13 12.94
CA ALA A 287 0.04 -9.57 14.02
C ALA A 287 -0.19 -11.10 14.18
N THR A 288 0.71 -11.96 13.69
CA THR A 288 0.71 -13.40 13.98
C THR A 288 2.10 -13.91 14.41
N GLU A 289 2.17 -14.95 15.26
CA GLU A 289 3.44 -15.60 15.62
C GLU A 289 4.06 -16.35 14.42
N GLY A 290 3.22 -16.82 13.50
CA GLY A 290 3.64 -17.46 12.25
C GLY A 290 2.46 -18.09 11.51
N VAL A 291 2.68 -18.39 10.23
CA VAL A 291 1.71 -19.09 9.36
C VAL A 291 2.38 -20.34 8.81
N GLY A 292 1.62 -21.43 8.66
CA GLY A 292 2.22 -22.68 8.22
C GLY A 292 1.24 -23.75 7.80
N VAL A 293 1.79 -24.84 7.28
CA VAL A 293 1.06 -25.97 6.72
C VAL A 293 1.61 -27.28 7.27
N SER A 294 0.83 -28.35 7.16
CA SER A 294 1.20 -29.69 7.62
C SER A 294 0.73 -30.75 6.64
N CYS A 295 1.50 -31.84 6.50
CA CYS A 295 1.10 -33.01 5.72
C CYS A 295 1.28 -34.30 6.53
N ILE A 296 0.56 -35.34 6.08
CA ILE A 296 0.76 -36.73 6.47
C ILE A 296 1.12 -37.49 5.20
N ARG A 297 2.19 -38.27 5.24
CA ARG A 297 2.67 -39.08 4.11
C ARG A 297 3.21 -40.41 4.59
N GLU A 298 2.85 -41.49 3.91
CA GLU A 298 3.55 -42.76 4.05
C GLU A 298 4.74 -42.80 3.07
N PRO A 299 5.92 -43.32 3.45
CA PRO A 299 7.06 -43.40 2.55
C PRO A 299 6.77 -44.06 1.19
N ARG A 300 5.81 -44.98 1.11
CA ARG A 300 5.35 -45.59 -0.17
C ARG A 300 4.57 -44.64 -1.09
N GLU A 301 3.90 -43.64 -0.53
CA GLU A 301 3.10 -42.66 -1.29
C GLU A 301 3.97 -41.56 -1.91
N ILE A 302 5.16 -41.36 -1.34
CA ILE A 302 6.14 -40.42 -1.84
C ILE A 302 6.79 -41.09 -3.05
N ALA A 303 6.38 -40.69 -4.25
CA ALA A 303 7.07 -41.05 -5.48
C ALA A 303 8.57 -40.77 -5.33
N MET A 304 9.42 -41.46 -6.10
CA MET A 304 10.82 -41.06 -6.30
C MET A 304 10.86 -39.65 -6.92
N VAL A 305 10.58 -38.63 -6.13
CA VAL A 305 10.93 -37.26 -6.41
C VAL A 305 12.43 -37.32 -6.43
N ASN A 306 13.03 -37.08 -7.60
CA ASN A 306 14.45 -36.79 -7.68
C ASN A 306 14.71 -35.63 -6.73
N ILE A 307 15.12 -35.93 -5.50
CA ILE A 307 15.64 -34.95 -4.57
C ILE A 307 16.90 -34.46 -5.30
N PRO A 308 16.96 -33.20 -5.75
CA PRO A 308 18.08 -32.71 -6.51
C PRO A 308 19.26 -32.56 -5.57
N TYR A 309 19.94 -33.66 -5.32
CA TYR A 309 21.27 -33.68 -4.75
C TYR A 309 22.16 -34.32 -5.80
N LEU A 310 23.03 -33.48 -6.39
CA LEU A 310 24.18 -33.78 -7.27
C LEU A 310 24.08 -33.65 -8.80
N SER A 311 23.02 -33.14 -9.41
CA SER A 311 23.13 -32.77 -10.85
C SER A 311 22.29 -31.55 -11.25
N SER A 312 23.02 -30.49 -11.64
CA SER A 312 22.64 -29.44 -12.58
C SER A 312 21.32 -28.70 -12.36
N ILE A 313 21.40 -27.56 -11.66
CA ILE A 313 20.41 -26.47 -11.75
C ILE A 313 20.61 -25.78 -13.09
N HIS A 314 19.94 -26.28 -14.13
CA HIS A 314 19.52 -25.51 -15.31
C HIS A 314 18.50 -26.34 -16.06
N GLU A 315 17.21 -26.14 -15.75
CA GLU A 315 16.15 -26.20 -16.76
C GLU A 315 14.85 -25.63 -16.19
N SER A 316 14.33 -24.67 -16.94
CA SER A 316 13.02 -24.04 -16.77
C SER A 316 11.92 -25.05 -17.12
N SER A 317 11.16 -25.51 -16.12
CA SER A 317 9.96 -26.30 -16.37
C SER A 317 8.74 -25.39 -16.47
N ASP A 318 8.24 -25.25 -17.70
CA ASP A 318 6.95 -24.69 -18.10
C ASP A 318 5.78 -25.52 -17.52
N ILE A 319 5.48 -25.34 -16.24
CA ILE A 319 4.24 -25.85 -15.65
C ILE A 319 3.49 -24.65 -15.05
N LYS A 320 2.44 -24.24 -15.76
CA LYS A 320 1.52 -23.18 -15.34
C LYS A 320 0.89 -23.57 -14.01
N PHE A 321 1.31 -22.87 -12.96
CA PHE A 321 0.76 -22.96 -11.62
C PHE A 321 -0.65 -22.35 -11.60
N GLN A 322 -1.67 -23.17 -11.43
CA GLN A 322 -3.02 -22.72 -11.05
C GLN A 322 -3.09 -22.66 -9.53
N LEU A 323 -3.07 -21.45 -8.97
CA LEU A 323 -3.51 -21.25 -7.59
C LEU A 323 -4.99 -21.59 -7.50
N SER A 324 -5.36 -22.47 -6.55
CA SER A 324 -6.72 -22.52 -6.05
C SER A 324 -7.00 -21.24 -5.27
N SER A 325 -7.54 -20.24 -5.95
CA SER A 325 -7.98 -18.97 -5.38
C SER A 325 -9.21 -19.19 -4.50
N SER A 326 -9.01 -19.56 -3.24
CA SER A 326 -10.07 -19.49 -2.23
C SER A 326 -10.24 -18.05 -1.76
N GLN A 327 -10.79 -17.21 -2.65
CA GLN A 327 -11.71 -16.09 -2.39
C GLN A 327 -12.23 -15.60 -3.76
N ASN A 328 -13.09 -16.42 -4.39
CA ASN A 328 -13.91 -15.93 -5.50
C ASN A 328 -14.93 -14.94 -4.92
N THR A 329 -14.57 -13.67 -4.78
CA THR A 329 -15.56 -12.60 -4.71
C THR A 329 -16.43 -12.77 -5.97
N PRO A 330 -17.72 -13.10 -5.83
CA PRO A 330 -18.51 -13.52 -6.98
C PRO A 330 -18.58 -12.38 -8.01
N ILE A 331 -18.27 -12.71 -9.27
CA ILE A 331 -18.46 -11.77 -10.39
C ILE A 331 -19.97 -11.54 -10.51
N GLU A 332 -20.43 -10.38 -10.05
CA GLU A 332 -21.84 -10.01 -10.11
C GLU A 332 -22.34 -9.88 -11.56
N GLY A 333 -23.61 -10.21 -11.76
CA GLY A 333 -24.29 -10.11 -13.06
C GLY A 333 -24.48 -8.67 -13.58
N LYS A 334 -25.15 -8.56 -14.73
CA LYS A 334 -25.21 -7.36 -15.60
C LYS A 334 -25.95 -6.11 -15.07
N ASN A 335 -26.41 -6.07 -13.82
CA ASN A 335 -27.36 -5.04 -13.37
C ASN A 335 -26.91 -4.21 -12.15
N THR A 336 -25.65 -4.32 -11.72
CA THR A 336 -25.09 -3.53 -10.61
C THR A 336 -24.02 -2.58 -11.12
N TRP A 337 -23.98 -1.36 -10.57
CA TRP A 337 -22.88 -0.43 -10.82
C TRP A 337 -21.65 -0.91 -10.06
N LYS A 338 -20.64 -1.32 -10.84
CA LYS A 338 -19.32 -1.75 -10.40
C LYS A 338 -18.32 -0.64 -10.71
N ARG A 339 -17.08 -0.76 -10.23
CA ARG A 339 -16.04 0.24 -10.47
C ARG A 339 -14.84 -0.38 -11.15
N ALA A 340 -14.23 0.31 -12.10
CA ALA A 340 -13.01 -0.15 -12.75
C ALA A 340 -12.04 1.00 -12.94
N PHE A 341 -10.75 0.68 -12.93
CA PHE A 341 -9.66 1.61 -13.21
C PHE A 341 -9.00 1.18 -14.52
N LEU A 342 -9.03 2.06 -15.51
CA LEU A 342 -8.48 1.81 -16.84
C LEU A 342 -7.25 2.68 -17.05
N ALA A 343 -6.12 2.07 -17.39
CA ALA A 343 -4.95 2.79 -17.88
C ALA A 343 -5.15 3.13 -19.35
N PHE A 344 -4.77 4.35 -19.74
CA PHE A 344 -4.72 4.76 -21.13
C PHE A 344 -3.31 5.20 -21.52
N GLY A 345 -2.92 4.93 -22.78
CA GLY A 345 -1.60 5.26 -23.29
C GLY A 345 -1.59 5.55 -24.80
N SER A 346 -0.84 6.58 -25.24
CA SER A 346 -0.67 6.92 -26.66
C SER A 346 0.73 7.46 -26.96
N ASN A 347 1.34 7.05 -28.07
CA ASN A 347 2.64 7.59 -28.53
C ASN A 347 2.73 7.90 -30.02
N ILE A 348 1.61 7.84 -30.77
CA ILE A 348 1.55 8.18 -32.19
C ILE A 348 0.73 9.46 -32.37
N GLY A 349 1.18 10.34 -33.25
CA GLY A 349 0.41 11.50 -33.71
C GLY A 349 0.02 12.47 -32.59
N ASP A 350 -1.22 12.96 -32.64
CA ASP A 350 -1.79 13.81 -31.60
C ASP A 350 -2.29 12.96 -30.41
N ARG A 351 -1.33 12.63 -29.54
CA ARG A 351 -1.51 11.75 -28.37
C ARG A 351 -2.65 12.20 -27.47
N PHE A 352 -2.80 13.51 -27.24
CA PHE A 352 -3.83 14.04 -26.36
C PHE A 352 -5.23 13.90 -26.99
N LYS A 353 -5.36 14.20 -28.28
CA LYS A 353 -6.62 14.03 -29.00
C LYS A 353 -7.09 12.58 -29.05
N HIS A 354 -6.17 11.63 -29.20
CA HIS A 354 -6.49 10.19 -29.12
C HIS A 354 -7.06 9.80 -27.75
N ILE A 355 -6.43 10.29 -26.66
CA ILE A 355 -6.92 10.06 -25.29
C ILE A 355 -8.30 10.69 -25.08
N GLN A 356 -8.50 11.94 -25.51
CA GLN A 356 -9.80 12.61 -25.40
C GLN A 356 -10.90 11.84 -26.16
N MET A 357 -10.60 11.37 -27.37
CA MET A 357 -11.55 10.57 -28.16
C MET A 357 -11.90 9.26 -27.47
N ALA A 358 -10.92 8.55 -26.90
CA ALA A 358 -11.16 7.32 -26.17
C ALA A 358 -12.06 7.54 -24.94
N LEU A 359 -11.83 8.61 -24.18
CA LEU A 359 -12.66 8.99 -23.04
C LEU A 359 -14.07 9.40 -23.46
N GLN A 360 -14.22 10.10 -24.60
CA GLN A 360 -15.54 10.44 -25.15
C GLN A 360 -16.31 9.19 -25.58
N LEU A 361 -15.64 8.22 -26.22
CA LEU A 361 -16.26 6.96 -26.64
C LEU A 361 -16.69 6.13 -25.43
N LEU A 362 -15.86 6.02 -24.39
CA LEU A 362 -16.26 5.40 -23.12
C LEU A 362 -17.48 6.12 -22.50
N SER A 363 -17.49 7.46 -22.50
CA SER A 363 -18.58 8.25 -21.92
C SER A 363 -19.90 8.20 -22.71
N ARG A 364 -19.87 7.79 -24.00
CA ARG A 364 -21.08 7.64 -24.82
C ARG A 364 -21.84 6.34 -24.52
N GLU A 365 -21.15 5.35 -23.96
CA GLU A 365 -21.75 4.06 -23.62
C GLU A 365 -22.68 4.21 -22.41
N LYS A 366 -23.96 3.84 -22.58
CA LYS A 366 -24.96 3.96 -21.51
C LYS A 366 -24.63 3.13 -20.26
N THR A 367 -23.78 2.12 -20.43
CA THR A 367 -23.33 1.20 -19.38
C THR A 367 -22.05 1.66 -18.69
N VAL A 368 -21.48 2.82 -19.04
CA VAL A 368 -20.24 3.35 -18.48
C VAL A 368 -20.44 4.83 -18.08
N LYS A 369 -19.95 5.21 -16.91
CA LYS A 369 -19.89 6.60 -16.45
C LYS A 369 -18.47 6.89 -16.01
N LEU A 370 -17.87 7.96 -16.54
CA LEU A 370 -16.58 8.43 -16.06
C LEU A 370 -16.79 9.14 -14.73
N ARG A 371 -15.99 8.75 -13.72
CA ARG A 371 -16.06 9.31 -12.37
C ARG A 371 -14.89 10.25 -12.11
N ASN A 372 -13.67 9.76 -12.29
CA ASN A 372 -12.45 10.55 -12.13
C ASN A 372 -11.43 10.22 -13.23
N ILE A 373 -10.59 11.20 -13.55
CA ILE A 373 -9.47 11.04 -14.48
C ILE A 373 -8.22 11.58 -13.79
N SER A 374 -7.09 10.88 -13.93
CA SER A 374 -5.81 11.29 -13.39
C SER A 374 -5.26 12.54 -14.10
N SER A 375 -4.11 13.02 -13.63
CA SER A 375 -3.22 13.87 -14.42
C SER A 375 -2.74 13.13 -15.66
N ILE A 376 -2.23 13.88 -16.64
CA ILE A 376 -1.55 13.33 -17.82
C ILE A 376 -0.06 13.29 -17.55
N PHE A 377 0.57 12.15 -17.83
CA PHE A 377 2.00 11.96 -17.67
C PHE A 377 2.67 11.60 -18.99
N GLU A 378 3.81 12.22 -19.28
CA GLU A 378 4.73 11.82 -20.34
C GLU A 378 5.84 10.95 -19.73
N SER A 379 6.03 9.76 -20.30
CA SER A 379 7.04 8.78 -19.86
C SER A 379 7.91 8.35 -21.04
N GLU A 380 9.16 7.96 -20.75
CA GLU A 380 9.97 7.30 -21.75
C GLU A 380 9.38 5.94 -22.15
N PRO A 381 9.62 5.47 -23.38
CA PRO A 381 9.30 4.10 -23.75
C PRO A 381 10.06 3.09 -22.86
N MET A 382 9.34 2.12 -22.30
CA MET A 382 9.94 1.12 -21.40
C MET A 382 10.74 0.03 -22.13
N TYR A 383 10.31 -0.38 -23.34
CA TYR A 383 10.93 -1.52 -24.06
C TYR A 383 11.81 -1.10 -25.23
N PHE A 384 11.41 -0.06 -25.96
CA PHE A 384 12.06 0.36 -27.21
C PHE A 384 12.32 1.86 -27.17
N LYS A 385 13.54 2.24 -26.78
CA LYS A 385 13.95 3.63 -26.53
C LYS A 385 13.89 4.54 -27.77
N ASP A 386 13.91 3.97 -28.97
CA ASP A 386 13.84 4.73 -30.24
C ASP A 386 12.43 5.25 -30.59
N GLN A 387 11.43 5.02 -29.72
CA GLN A 387 10.05 5.48 -29.95
C GLN A 387 9.79 6.86 -29.34
N THR A 388 8.77 7.55 -29.87
CA THR A 388 8.21 8.76 -29.25
C THR A 388 7.76 8.47 -27.80
N PRO A 389 7.96 9.41 -26.85
CA PRO A 389 7.45 9.29 -25.49
C PRO A 389 5.95 9.02 -25.42
N PHE A 390 5.53 8.21 -24.46
CA PHE A 390 4.13 7.87 -24.22
C PHE A 390 3.45 8.95 -23.38
N MET A 391 2.22 9.30 -23.75
CA MET A 391 1.29 10.04 -22.90
C MET A 391 0.37 9.03 -22.21
N ASN A 392 0.40 8.99 -20.88
CA ASN A 392 -0.29 8.01 -20.05
C ASN A 392 -1.20 8.66 -19.01
N GLY A 393 -2.16 7.89 -18.52
CA GLY A 393 -2.96 8.23 -17.36
C GLY A 393 -3.91 7.10 -16.98
N CYS A 394 -4.80 7.37 -16.03
CA CYS A 394 -5.78 6.44 -15.49
C CYS A 394 -7.16 7.11 -15.46
N VAL A 395 -8.21 6.35 -15.75
CA VAL A 395 -9.59 6.77 -15.61
C VAL A 395 -10.34 5.78 -14.71
N GLU A 396 -11.04 6.32 -13.72
CA GLU A 396 -11.99 5.61 -12.89
C GLU A 396 -13.37 5.67 -13.56
N VAL A 397 -13.98 4.51 -13.79
CA VAL A 397 -15.31 4.40 -14.35
C VAL A 397 -16.23 3.61 -13.43
N GLU A 398 -17.50 4.05 -13.36
CA GLU A 398 -18.60 3.20 -12.90
C GLU A 398 -19.19 2.48 -14.10
N THR A 399 -19.43 1.19 -14.00
CA THR A 399 -19.95 0.40 -15.13
C THR A 399 -20.93 -0.70 -14.72
N LEU A 400 -21.91 -0.94 -15.58
CA LEU A 400 -22.82 -2.09 -15.50
C LEU A 400 -22.22 -3.37 -16.10
N LEU A 401 -21.15 -3.23 -16.89
CA LEU A 401 -20.50 -4.31 -17.62
C LEU A 401 -19.74 -5.25 -16.70
N THR A 402 -19.66 -6.53 -17.10
CA THR A 402 -18.71 -7.48 -16.50
C THR A 402 -17.28 -7.20 -16.99
N PRO A 403 -16.23 -7.71 -16.33
CA PRO A 403 -14.85 -7.48 -16.75
C PRO A 403 -14.56 -7.92 -18.20
N SER A 404 -15.12 -9.07 -18.61
CA SER A 404 -14.98 -9.57 -19.99
C SER A 404 -15.66 -8.65 -21.01
N GLU A 405 -16.82 -8.08 -20.67
CA GLU A 405 -17.53 -7.14 -21.55
C GLU A 405 -16.86 -5.78 -21.61
N LEU A 406 -16.32 -5.30 -20.49
CA LEU A 406 -15.52 -4.09 -20.46
C LEU A 406 -14.25 -4.25 -21.31
N LEU A 407 -13.58 -5.41 -21.25
CA LEU A 407 -12.43 -5.70 -22.12
C LEU A 407 -12.83 -5.68 -23.60
N LYS A 408 -13.99 -6.26 -23.95
CA LYS A 408 -14.50 -6.22 -25.33
C LYS A 408 -14.78 -4.79 -25.78
N LEU A 409 -15.35 -3.95 -24.91
CA LEU A 409 -15.56 -2.53 -25.19
C LEU A 409 -14.24 -1.78 -25.38
N CYS A 410 -13.25 -1.98 -24.51
CA CYS A 410 -11.93 -1.37 -24.65
C CYS A 410 -11.30 -1.74 -26.01
N LYS A 411 -11.31 -3.03 -26.37
CA LYS A 411 -10.84 -3.49 -27.69
C LYS A 411 -11.65 -2.86 -28.83
N LYS A 412 -12.98 -2.77 -28.71
CA LYS A 412 -13.82 -2.13 -29.73
C LYS A 412 -13.39 -0.67 -29.98
N ILE A 413 -13.17 0.09 -28.91
CA ILE A 413 -12.73 1.49 -28.99
C ILE A 413 -11.36 1.60 -29.67
N GLU A 414 -10.42 0.71 -29.33
CA GLU A 414 -9.09 0.69 -29.95
C GLU A 414 -9.12 0.37 -31.44
N TYR A 415 -9.80 -0.71 -31.83
CA TYR A 415 -9.70 -1.28 -33.18
C TYR A 415 -10.72 -0.66 -34.17
N GLU A 416 -11.97 -0.47 -33.76
CA GLU A 416 -13.04 -0.05 -34.67
C GLU A 416 -13.07 1.47 -34.84
N GLU A 417 -12.96 2.22 -33.74
CA GLU A 417 -13.19 3.66 -33.73
C GLU A 417 -11.91 4.49 -33.91
N LEU A 418 -10.80 4.05 -33.31
CA LEU A 418 -9.50 4.75 -33.37
C LEU A 418 -8.47 4.10 -34.30
N GLN A 419 -8.86 3.03 -35.01
CA GLN A 419 -8.07 2.34 -36.04
C GLN A 419 -6.63 2.04 -35.57
N ARG A 420 -6.49 1.33 -34.44
CA ARG A 420 -5.20 0.93 -33.87
C ARG A 420 -4.29 0.28 -34.91
N VAL A 421 -3.19 0.95 -35.25
CA VAL A 421 -2.08 0.35 -36.02
C VAL A 421 -1.08 -0.26 -35.03
N LYS A 422 -1.13 -1.58 -34.84
CA LYS A 422 -0.15 -2.32 -34.02
C LYS A 422 0.89 -2.94 -34.94
N HIS A 423 2.10 -2.39 -34.97
CA HIS A 423 3.19 -2.94 -35.78
C HIS A 423 3.77 -4.24 -35.19
N PHE A 424 3.92 -4.32 -33.86
CA PHE A 424 4.41 -5.49 -33.12
C PHE A 424 4.08 -5.34 -31.61
N ASP A 425 4.33 -6.36 -30.80
CA ASP A 425 4.08 -6.32 -29.34
C ASP A 425 4.96 -5.27 -28.63
N ASN A 426 4.35 -4.48 -27.74
CA ASN A 426 4.96 -3.30 -27.10
C ASN A 426 5.46 -2.22 -28.10
N GLY A 427 5.00 -2.26 -29.37
CA GLY A 427 5.29 -1.26 -30.38
C GLY A 427 4.46 0.04 -30.24
N PRO A 428 4.70 1.02 -31.13
CA PRO A 428 3.96 2.28 -31.20
C PRO A 428 2.46 2.04 -31.41
N ARG A 429 1.62 2.89 -30.81
CA ARG A 429 0.15 2.82 -30.92
C ARG A 429 -0.53 4.16 -30.76
N THR A 430 -1.66 4.31 -31.46
CA THR A 430 -2.53 5.50 -31.40
C THR A 430 -3.28 5.59 -30.06
N ILE A 431 -3.71 4.45 -29.52
CA ILE A 431 -4.30 4.35 -28.18
C ILE A 431 -4.18 2.91 -27.63
N ASP A 432 -4.09 2.77 -26.32
CA ASP A 432 -4.17 1.53 -25.55
C ASP A 432 -5.10 1.77 -24.35
N LEU A 433 -6.02 0.84 -24.06
CA LEU A 433 -6.91 0.86 -22.91
C LEU A 433 -6.85 -0.48 -22.17
N ASP A 434 -6.17 -0.49 -21.03
CA ASP A 434 -5.99 -1.69 -20.20
C ASP A 434 -6.80 -1.60 -18.90
N ILE A 435 -7.51 -2.68 -18.55
CA ILE A 435 -8.16 -2.79 -17.24
C ILE A 435 -7.07 -3.07 -16.19
N VAL A 436 -6.82 -2.10 -15.31
CA VAL A 436 -5.81 -2.22 -14.24
C VAL A 436 -6.39 -2.93 -13.04
N MET A 437 -7.55 -2.48 -12.56
CA MET A 437 -8.26 -3.03 -11.41
C MET A 437 -9.76 -2.99 -11.65
N PHE A 438 -10.48 -3.88 -10.99
CA PHE A 438 -11.93 -3.98 -11.06
C PHE A 438 -12.48 -4.31 -9.68
N LEU A 439 -13.56 -3.64 -9.29
CA LEU A 439 -14.21 -3.75 -8.00
C LEU A 439 -15.69 -4.08 -8.18
N ASN A 440 -16.22 -4.92 -7.30
CA ASN A 440 -17.64 -5.26 -7.27
C ASN A 440 -18.51 -4.08 -6.76
N SER A 441 -19.82 -4.28 -6.67
CA SER A 441 -20.74 -3.25 -6.19
C SER A 441 -20.57 -2.88 -4.71
N ALA A 442 -19.97 -3.78 -3.91
CA ALA A 442 -19.60 -3.54 -2.52
C ALA A 442 -18.28 -2.76 -2.37
N GLY A 443 -17.55 -2.52 -3.47
CA GLY A 443 -16.25 -1.84 -3.46
C GLY A 443 -15.08 -2.76 -3.09
N GLU A 444 -15.24 -4.08 -3.19
CA GLU A 444 -14.17 -5.05 -2.99
C GLU A 444 -13.51 -5.38 -4.33
N ASP A 445 -12.18 -5.47 -4.35
CA ASP A 445 -11.43 -5.89 -5.53
C ASP A 445 -11.78 -7.34 -5.94
N ILE A 446 -11.89 -7.55 -7.25
CA ILE A 446 -12.03 -8.89 -7.83
C ILE A 446 -10.72 -9.34 -8.44
N ILE A 447 -10.49 -10.66 -8.44
CA ILE A 447 -9.37 -11.30 -9.12
C ILE A 447 -9.95 -12.14 -10.26
N VAL A 448 -9.41 -11.93 -11.47
CA VAL A 448 -9.75 -12.73 -12.66
C VAL A 448 -8.43 -13.29 -13.18
N ASN A 449 -8.35 -14.60 -13.35
CA ASN A 449 -7.18 -15.29 -13.89
C ASN A 449 -7.62 -16.27 -14.98
N GLU A 450 -8.16 -15.70 -16.06
CA GLU A 450 -8.63 -16.44 -17.22
C GLU A 450 -7.64 -16.29 -18.38
N PRO A 451 -7.60 -17.23 -19.34
CA PRO A 451 -6.67 -17.18 -20.47
C PRO A 451 -6.70 -15.85 -21.24
N ASP A 452 -7.89 -15.26 -21.35
CA ASP A 452 -8.12 -14.03 -22.12
C ASP A 452 -8.06 -12.73 -21.28
N LEU A 453 -8.06 -12.83 -19.94
CA LEU A 453 -8.15 -11.66 -19.06
C LEU A 453 -7.55 -11.94 -17.67
N ASN A 454 -6.62 -11.08 -17.25
CA ASN A 454 -5.99 -11.11 -15.94
C ASN A 454 -6.25 -9.79 -15.20
N ILE A 455 -6.89 -9.85 -14.03
CA ILE A 455 -7.20 -8.72 -13.15
C ILE A 455 -6.77 -9.08 -11.72
N PRO A 456 -6.04 -8.21 -10.99
CA PRO A 456 -5.45 -6.95 -11.47
C PRO A 456 -4.46 -7.17 -12.62
N HIS A 457 -4.18 -6.13 -13.40
CA HIS A 457 -3.31 -6.24 -14.57
C HIS A 457 -1.92 -6.76 -14.15
N PRO A 458 -1.41 -7.86 -14.75
CA PRO A 458 -0.26 -8.60 -14.22
C PRO A 458 1.04 -7.78 -14.16
N ARG A 459 1.13 -6.72 -14.96
CA ARG A 459 2.33 -5.86 -15.07
C ARG A 459 2.18 -4.49 -14.43
N MET A 460 1.08 -4.23 -13.70
CA MET A 460 0.85 -2.90 -13.12
C MET A 460 1.95 -2.51 -12.12
N LEU A 461 2.44 -3.47 -11.34
CA LEU A 461 3.45 -3.25 -10.29
C LEU A 461 4.86 -2.97 -10.83
N GLU A 462 5.07 -3.09 -12.14
CA GLU A 462 6.37 -2.84 -12.80
C GLU A 462 6.47 -1.42 -13.39
N ARG A 463 5.37 -0.63 -13.38
CA ARG A 463 5.22 0.54 -14.25
C ARG A 463 4.81 1.80 -13.48
N THR A 464 5.71 2.76 -13.32
CA THR A 464 5.38 4.05 -12.67
C THR A 464 4.31 4.82 -13.44
N PHE A 465 4.32 4.78 -14.77
CA PHE A 465 3.30 5.41 -15.62
C PHE A 465 1.89 4.79 -15.49
N VAL A 466 1.74 3.65 -14.80
CA VAL A 466 0.45 3.09 -14.39
C VAL A 466 0.15 3.42 -12.93
N LEU A 467 1.11 3.19 -12.03
CA LEU A 467 0.92 3.35 -10.59
C LEU A 467 0.77 4.81 -10.15
N GLU A 468 1.54 5.75 -10.71
CA GLU A 468 1.45 7.17 -10.36
C GLU A 468 0.07 7.77 -10.65
N PRO A 469 -0.49 7.67 -11.88
CA PRO A 469 -1.85 8.15 -12.15
C PRO A 469 -2.93 7.36 -11.39
N LEU A 470 -2.74 6.06 -11.16
CA LEU A 470 -3.67 5.26 -10.36
C LEU A 470 -3.75 5.76 -8.91
N CYS A 471 -2.61 6.01 -8.27
CA CYS A 471 -2.51 6.52 -6.90
C CYS A 471 -2.99 7.97 -6.73
N GLU A 472 -3.30 8.69 -7.82
CA GLU A 472 -4.07 9.94 -7.71
C GLU A 472 -5.57 9.69 -7.46
N LEU A 473 -6.07 8.49 -7.76
CA LEU A 473 -7.48 8.11 -7.73
C LEU A 473 -7.83 7.14 -6.58
N ILE A 474 -6.90 6.27 -6.19
CA ILE A 474 -7.05 5.36 -5.04
C ILE A 474 -6.30 5.85 -3.81
N SER A 475 -6.83 5.56 -2.62
CA SER A 475 -6.24 6.04 -1.36
C SER A 475 -4.99 5.23 -0.95
N PRO A 476 -4.16 5.78 -0.04
CA PRO A 476 -2.96 5.08 0.45
C PRO A 476 -3.23 3.75 1.16
N VAL A 477 -4.45 3.51 1.62
CA VAL A 477 -4.85 2.25 2.29
C VAL A 477 -5.38 1.19 1.30
N HIS A 478 -5.46 1.51 0.00
CA HIS A 478 -5.92 0.57 -1.01
C HIS A 478 -4.84 -0.49 -1.26
N LEU A 479 -5.17 -1.74 -0.91
CA LEU A 479 -4.25 -2.88 -1.01
C LEU A 479 -4.31 -3.50 -2.42
N HIS A 480 -3.16 -3.94 -2.92
CA HIS A 480 -3.12 -4.73 -4.15
C HIS A 480 -3.73 -6.12 -3.88
N PRO A 481 -4.70 -6.60 -4.68
CA PRO A 481 -5.48 -7.81 -4.38
C PRO A 481 -4.65 -9.10 -4.22
N VAL A 482 -3.51 -9.19 -4.90
CA VAL A 482 -2.67 -10.40 -4.89
C VAL A 482 -1.56 -10.32 -3.86
N THR A 483 -0.98 -9.13 -3.63
CA THR A 483 0.18 -8.99 -2.72
C THR A 483 -0.23 -8.58 -1.31
N ALA A 484 -1.46 -8.07 -1.13
CA ALA A 484 -1.97 -7.50 0.11
C ALA A 484 -1.12 -6.34 0.68
N GLU A 485 -0.32 -5.69 -0.16
CA GLU A 485 0.46 -4.50 0.17
C GLU A 485 -0.23 -3.25 -0.40
N PRO A 486 -0.15 -2.08 0.26
CA PRO A 486 -0.61 -0.83 -0.32
C PRO A 486 -0.02 -0.55 -1.70
N ILE A 487 -0.83 -0.13 -2.65
CA ILE A 487 -0.35 0.15 -4.02
C ILE A 487 0.65 1.33 -4.03
N VAL A 488 0.48 2.28 -3.11
CA VAL A 488 1.43 3.39 -2.91
C VAL A 488 2.81 2.92 -2.44
N ASP A 489 2.90 1.78 -1.75
CA ASP A 489 4.17 1.20 -1.30
C ASP A 489 4.91 0.58 -2.49
N HIS A 490 4.20 -0.12 -3.39
CA HIS A 490 4.77 -0.57 -4.66
C HIS A 490 5.28 0.59 -5.52
N LEU A 491 4.52 1.69 -5.59
CA LEU A 491 4.95 2.89 -6.31
C LEU A 491 6.24 3.48 -5.69
N LYS A 492 6.32 3.54 -4.36
CA LYS A 492 7.53 3.97 -3.65
C LYS A 492 8.71 3.03 -3.94
N GLN A 493 8.50 1.72 -3.89
CA GLN A 493 9.53 0.71 -4.18
C GLN A 493 10.10 0.85 -5.59
N LEU A 494 9.30 1.23 -6.59
CA LEU A 494 9.81 1.53 -7.94
C LEU A 494 10.71 2.77 -7.93
N TYR A 495 10.25 3.88 -7.35
CA TYR A 495 11.07 5.10 -7.30
C TYR A 495 12.33 4.97 -6.43
N ASP A 496 12.32 4.12 -5.41
CA ASP A 496 13.49 3.84 -4.58
C ASP A 496 14.59 3.08 -5.36
N LYS A 497 14.28 2.48 -6.52
CA LYS A 497 15.30 1.91 -7.43
C LYS A 497 16.12 2.98 -8.16
N GLN A 498 15.66 4.23 -8.18
CA GLN A 498 16.34 5.37 -8.81
C GLN A 498 16.73 5.13 -10.28
N HIS A 499 15.86 4.47 -11.04
CA HIS A 499 16.00 4.36 -12.49
C HIS A 499 15.43 5.61 -13.16
N ASP A 500 16.22 6.25 -14.02
CA ASP A 500 15.80 7.46 -14.74
C ASP A 500 14.61 7.17 -15.67
N GLU A 501 14.51 5.93 -16.17
CA GLU A 501 13.43 5.45 -17.03
C GLU A 501 12.05 5.48 -16.36
N ASP A 502 12.02 5.44 -15.02
CA ASP A 502 10.81 5.50 -14.23
C ASP A 502 10.35 6.94 -13.95
N THR A 503 11.12 7.95 -14.38
CA THR A 503 10.81 9.36 -14.22
C THR A 503 9.65 9.80 -15.11
N LEU A 504 8.73 10.59 -14.53
CA LEU A 504 7.55 11.10 -15.20
C LEU A 504 7.58 12.63 -15.31
N TRP A 505 7.06 13.12 -16.44
CA TRP A 505 6.70 14.52 -16.62
C TRP A 505 5.18 14.66 -16.53
N LYS A 506 4.65 15.47 -15.63
CA LYS A 506 3.25 15.87 -15.71
C LYS A 506 3.07 16.90 -16.83
N LEU A 507 2.06 16.69 -17.67
CA LEU A 507 1.64 17.60 -18.72
C LEU A 507 0.29 18.22 -18.37
N VAL A 508 0.20 19.55 -18.40
CA VAL A 508 -1.06 20.31 -18.30
C VAL A 508 -1.34 20.90 -19.68
N PRO A 509 -2.42 20.50 -20.39
CA PRO A 509 -2.73 20.98 -21.72
C PRO A 509 -2.84 22.51 -21.81
N LEU A 510 -2.44 23.04 -22.96
CA LEU A 510 -2.69 24.42 -23.38
C LEU A 510 -3.36 24.40 -24.77
N PRO A 511 -4.14 25.43 -25.13
CA PRO A 511 -4.84 25.47 -26.42
C PRO A 511 -3.91 25.33 -27.63
N TYR A 512 -4.43 24.67 -28.67
CA TYR A 512 -3.76 24.57 -29.96
C TYR A 512 -3.62 25.94 -30.61
N ARG A 513 -2.53 26.11 -31.36
CA ARG A 513 -2.24 27.32 -32.14
C ARG A 513 -1.88 26.89 -33.55
N SER A 514 -2.39 27.59 -34.56
CA SER A 514 -2.14 27.25 -35.97
C SER A 514 -0.64 27.18 -36.25
N GLY A 515 -0.19 26.04 -36.79
CA GLY A 515 1.21 25.82 -37.15
C GLY A 515 2.16 25.48 -35.98
N VAL A 516 1.64 25.34 -34.76
CA VAL A 516 2.42 24.98 -33.57
C VAL A 516 2.08 23.55 -33.12
N GLU A 517 3.07 22.81 -32.66
CA GLU A 517 2.87 21.50 -32.03
C GLU A 517 1.96 21.56 -30.80
N PRO A 518 1.39 20.43 -30.33
CA PRO A 518 0.60 20.39 -29.11
C PRO A 518 1.36 20.98 -27.90
N ARG A 519 0.72 21.92 -27.19
CA ARG A 519 1.36 22.73 -26.13
C ARG A 519 0.96 22.25 -24.75
N PHE A 520 1.91 22.25 -23.82
CA PHE A 520 1.69 21.85 -22.43
C PHE A 520 2.56 22.67 -21.49
N LEU A 521 2.06 22.96 -20.29
CA LEU A 521 2.95 23.21 -19.15
C LEU A 521 3.53 21.86 -18.71
N LYS A 522 4.85 21.83 -18.46
CA LYS A 522 5.58 20.58 -18.18
C LYS A 522 6.22 20.63 -16.80
N PHE A 523 6.00 19.59 -16.00
CA PHE A 523 6.54 19.47 -14.65
C PHE A 523 7.26 18.14 -14.46
N LYS A 524 8.59 18.14 -14.48
CA LYS A 524 9.41 16.93 -14.22
C LYS A 524 9.56 16.73 -12.72
N THR A 525 9.32 15.52 -12.24
CA THR A 525 9.58 15.16 -10.84
C THR A 525 10.70 14.13 -10.75
N ALA A 526 11.59 14.28 -9.77
CA ALA A 526 12.59 13.29 -9.44
C ALA A 526 12.48 12.91 -7.96
N THR A 527 12.91 11.70 -7.61
CA THR A 527 13.14 11.31 -6.22
C THR A 527 14.58 11.63 -5.83
N LYS A 528 14.74 12.38 -4.74
CA LYS A 528 16.04 12.75 -4.19
C LYS A 528 16.14 12.20 -2.77
N LEU A 529 17.20 11.47 -2.49
CA LEU A 529 17.55 11.09 -1.13
C LEU A 529 18.07 12.33 -0.42
N ASP A 530 17.42 12.69 0.68
CA ASP A 530 17.97 13.68 1.60
C ASP A 530 19.09 13.01 2.41
N GLU A 531 20.33 13.44 2.19
CA GLU A 531 21.53 12.86 2.83
C GLU A 531 21.54 13.07 4.36
N PHE A 532 20.82 14.07 4.88
CA PHE A 532 20.79 14.37 6.31
C PHE A 532 19.72 13.56 7.04
N THR A 533 18.55 13.41 6.44
CA THR A 533 17.42 12.68 7.05
C THR A 533 17.40 11.20 6.65
N GLY A 534 18.06 10.84 5.54
CA GLY A 534 18.00 9.51 4.94
C GLY A 534 16.66 9.22 4.25
N GLU A 535 15.80 10.23 4.09
CA GLU A 535 14.47 10.07 3.51
C GLU A 535 14.46 10.37 2.01
N THR A 536 13.85 9.50 1.22
CA THR A 536 13.58 9.76 -0.21
C THR A 536 12.38 10.69 -0.34
N ASN A 537 12.63 11.90 -0.85
CA ASN A 537 11.59 12.89 -1.12
C ASN A 537 11.41 13.11 -2.63
N ARG A 538 10.16 13.27 -3.07
CA ARG A 538 9.85 13.58 -4.47
C ARG A 538 9.75 15.10 -4.66
N ILE A 539 10.57 15.65 -5.55
CA ILE A 539 10.70 17.08 -5.81
C ILE A 539 10.50 17.38 -7.31
N THR A 540 9.94 18.55 -7.62
CA THR A 540 9.86 19.05 -9.00
C THR A 540 11.19 19.68 -9.40
N VAL A 541 11.82 19.13 -10.45
CA VAL A 541 13.17 19.51 -10.91
C VAL A 541 13.17 20.26 -12.24
N SER A 542 12.04 20.37 -12.93
CA SER A 542 11.91 21.25 -14.09
C SER A 542 11.92 22.73 -13.69
N PRO A 543 12.28 23.65 -14.61
CA PRO A 543 12.33 25.09 -14.32
C PRO A 543 11.02 25.62 -13.73
N THR A 544 11.12 26.58 -12.81
CA THR A 544 9.95 27.28 -12.26
C THR A 544 9.38 28.22 -13.32
N TYR A 545 8.06 28.18 -13.54
CA TYR A 545 7.42 29.12 -14.45
C TYR A 545 7.28 30.51 -13.82
N ILE A 546 7.64 31.55 -14.59
CA ILE A 546 7.41 32.95 -14.22
C ILE A 546 6.09 33.45 -14.82
N MET A 547 5.22 33.96 -13.95
CA MET A 547 3.96 34.63 -14.32
C MET A 547 4.07 36.13 -14.02
N ALA A 548 4.15 36.94 -15.07
CA ALA A 548 4.22 38.38 -15.01
C ALA A 548 2.82 38.99 -14.82
N ILE A 549 2.67 39.82 -13.79
CA ILE A 549 1.40 40.52 -13.51
C ILE A 549 1.28 41.71 -14.46
N PHE A 550 0.14 41.82 -15.14
CA PHE A 550 -0.22 43.02 -15.91
C PHE A 550 -1.62 43.51 -15.50
N ASN A 551 -1.69 44.60 -14.74
CA ASN A 551 -2.95 45.15 -14.24
C ASN A 551 -3.49 46.23 -15.20
N ALA A 552 -4.53 45.91 -15.96
CA ALA A 552 -5.25 46.84 -16.83
C ALA A 552 -6.34 47.62 -16.06
N THR A 553 -5.99 48.18 -14.89
CA THR A 553 -6.93 48.90 -14.00
C THR A 553 -6.46 50.33 -13.68
N PRO A 554 -7.39 51.29 -13.46
CA PRO A 554 -7.00 52.66 -13.13
C PRO A 554 -6.51 52.81 -11.68
N ASP A 555 -6.94 51.92 -10.77
CA ASP A 555 -6.67 51.96 -9.33
C ASP A 555 -5.25 51.50 -8.94
N SER A 556 -4.42 51.09 -9.91
CA SER A 556 -3.04 50.70 -9.68
C SER A 556 -2.12 51.92 -9.69
N PHE A 557 -2.09 52.64 -8.57
CA PHE A 557 -1.19 53.79 -8.30
C PHE A 557 0.31 53.46 -8.48
N SER A 558 0.68 52.18 -8.62
CA SER A 558 2.06 51.70 -8.71
C SER A 558 2.43 51.01 -10.03
N ASP A 559 1.47 50.65 -10.90
CA ASP A 559 1.70 49.56 -11.88
C ASP A 559 0.70 49.49 -13.06
N GLY A 560 0.24 50.61 -13.62
CA GLY A 560 -0.59 50.59 -14.84
C GLY A 560 -1.56 51.77 -15.04
N GLY A 561 -1.71 52.64 -14.04
CA GLY A 561 -2.64 53.78 -14.12
C GLY A 561 -2.33 54.79 -15.23
N GLU A 562 -1.05 55.01 -15.57
CA GLU A 562 -0.63 55.99 -16.59
C GLU A 562 -0.94 55.54 -18.03
N HIS A 563 -0.94 54.23 -18.29
CA HIS A 563 -1.27 53.64 -19.59
C HIS A 563 -2.68 53.01 -19.59
N PHE A 564 -3.52 53.34 -18.61
CA PHE A 564 -4.87 52.81 -18.53
C PHE A 564 -5.70 53.23 -19.76
N ALA A 565 -6.46 52.28 -20.30
CA ALA A 565 -7.27 52.43 -21.52
C ALA A 565 -6.50 52.70 -22.84
N ASP A 566 -5.16 52.69 -22.83
CA ASP A 566 -4.33 52.73 -24.04
C ASP A 566 -3.68 51.36 -24.32
N ILE A 567 -4.27 50.61 -25.25
CA ILE A 567 -3.84 49.26 -25.61
C ILE A 567 -2.44 49.26 -26.23
N GLU A 568 -2.06 50.30 -26.99
CA GLU A 568 -0.76 50.35 -27.66
C GLU A 568 0.37 50.52 -26.65
N SER A 569 0.20 51.44 -25.70
CA SER A 569 1.14 51.62 -24.58
C SER A 569 1.21 50.36 -23.70
N GLN A 570 0.07 49.73 -23.40
CA GLN A 570 0.03 48.48 -22.63
C GLN A 570 0.74 47.32 -23.35
N LEU A 571 0.56 47.20 -24.67
CA LEU A 571 1.23 46.18 -25.46
C LEU A 571 2.76 46.38 -25.45
N ASN A 572 3.23 47.64 -25.54
CA ASN A 572 4.65 47.96 -25.42
C ASN A 572 5.24 47.55 -24.07
N ASP A 573 4.52 47.79 -22.98
CA ASP A 573 4.92 47.33 -21.65
C ASP A 573 5.01 45.80 -21.59
N ILE A 574 4.04 45.08 -22.17
CA ILE A 574 4.04 43.62 -22.20
C ILE A 574 5.19 43.07 -23.04
N ILE A 575 5.51 43.69 -24.19
CA ILE A 575 6.69 43.36 -24.99
C ILE A 575 7.95 43.51 -24.14
N LYS A 576 8.04 44.56 -23.32
CA LYS A 576 9.17 44.77 -22.41
C LYS A 576 9.24 43.69 -21.32
N LEU A 577 8.12 43.32 -20.71
CA LEU A 577 8.05 42.25 -19.71
C LEU A 577 8.47 40.90 -20.32
N CYS A 578 8.01 40.59 -21.53
CA CYS A 578 8.39 39.38 -22.24
C CYS A 578 9.89 39.34 -22.51
N LYS A 579 10.48 40.44 -23.00
CA LYS A 579 11.93 40.55 -23.22
C LYS A 579 12.73 40.36 -21.93
N ASP A 580 12.27 40.93 -20.82
CA ASP A 580 12.94 40.80 -19.52
C ASP A 580 12.90 39.37 -18.96
N ALA A 581 11.77 38.67 -19.10
CA ALA A 581 11.64 37.28 -18.68
C ALA A 581 12.45 36.35 -19.59
N LEU A 582 12.23 36.44 -20.90
CA LEU A 582 12.81 35.52 -21.89
C LEU A 582 14.34 35.66 -22.05
N TYR A 583 14.95 36.66 -21.42
CA TYR A 583 16.39 36.76 -21.31
C TYR A 583 17.02 35.60 -20.53
N LEU A 584 16.33 35.04 -19.53
CA LEU A 584 16.83 33.92 -18.69
C LEU A 584 15.92 32.68 -18.71
N HIS A 585 14.71 32.80 -19.25
CA HIS A 585 13.67 31.76 -19.20
C HIS A 585 13.22 31.36 -20.60
N GLU A 586 12.86 30.09 -20.77
CA GLU A 586 12.35 29.59 -22.06
C GLU A 586 10.91 30.00 -22.35
N SER A 587 10.14 30.34 -21.32
CA SER A 587 8.75 30.74 -21.45
C SER A 587 8.38 31.78 -20.40
N VAL A 588 7.39 32.60 -20.72
CA VAL A 588 6.80 33.59 -19.82
C VAL A 588 5.28 33.51 -19.91
N ILE A 589 4.63 33.60 -18.75
CA ILE A 589 3.17 33.72 -18.68
C ILE A 589 2.85 35.19 -18.38
N ILE A 590 2.00 35.82 -19.18
CA ILE A 590 1.48 37.16 -18.90
C ILE A 590 0.06 37.03 -18.34
N ASP A 591 -0.15 37.51 -17.12
CA ASP A 591 -1.44 37.43 -16.43
C ASP A 591 -2.13 38.79 -16.42
N VAL A 592 -3.11 38.95 -17.31
CA VAL A 592 -3.84 40.20 -17.53
C VAL A 592 -5.02 40.28 -16.56
N GLY A 593 -5.04 41.30 -15.70
CA GLY A 593 -6.11 41.56 -14.74
C GLY A 593 -6.86 42.86 -15.03
N GLY A 594 -8.14 42.76 -15.38
CA GLY A 594 -9.03 43.92 -15.63
C GLY A 594 -9.86 44.36 -14.41
N CYS A 595 -9.87 43.56 -13.35
CA CYS A 595 -10.59 43.83 -12.10
C CYS A 595 -9.63 43.81 -10.90
N SER A 596 -9.83 44.71 -9.93
CA SER A 596 -8.99 44.78 -8.74
C SER A 596 -9.41 43.74 -7.71
N THR A 597 -8.46 42.91 -7.28
CA THR A 597 -8.67 41.86 -6.26
C THR A 597 -8.14 42.28 -4.88
N ARG A 598 -7.83 43.58 -4.70
CA ARG A 598 -7.36 44.12 -3.42
C ARG A 598 -8.51 44.15 -2.40
N PRO A 599 -8.26 43.84 -1.12
CA PRO A 599 -9.32 43.85 -0.10
C PRO A 599 -10.07 45.18 -0.05
N ASN A 600 -11.41 45.12 -0.06
CA ASN A 600 -12.33 46.28 -0.08
C ASN A 600 -12.24 47.20 -1.32
N SER A 601 -11.61 46.76 -2.41
CA SER A 601 -11.63 47.54 -3.66
C SER A 601 -12.99 47.48 -4.35
N ILE A 602 -13.37 48.58 -5.02
CA ILE A 602 -14.58 48.64 -5.83
C ILE A 602 -14.37 47.72 -7.04
N GLN A 603 -15.31 46.79 -7.24
CA GLN A 603 -15.24 45.85 -8.35
C GLN A 603 -15.77 46.53 -9.62
N ALA A 604 -15.02 46.40 -10.73
CA ALA A 604 -15.48 46.84 -12.04
C ALA A 604 -16.75 46.07 -12.45
N SER A 605 -17.57 46.63 -13.34
CA SER A 605 -18.65 45.85 -13.96
C SER A 605 -18.05 44.78 -14.87
N GLU A 606 -18.84 43.76 -15.22
CA GLU A 606 -18.39 42.72 -16.14
C GLU A 606 -18.03 43.30 -17.53
N GLU A 607 -18.88 44.17 -18.07
CA GLU A 607 -18.64 44.85 -19.36
C GLU A 607 -17.36 45.71 -19.33
N GLU A 608 -17.08 46.33 -18.19
CA GLU A 608 -15.86 47.11 -17.97
C GLU A 608 -14.62 46.22 -17.96
N GLU A 609 -14.67 45.09 -17.25
CA GLU A 609 -13.59 44.11 -17.20
C GLU A 609 -13.32 43.51 -18.59
N ILE A 610 -14.37 43.20 -19.36
CA ILE A 610 -14.25 42.75 -20.76
C ILE A 610 -13.53 43.82 -21.59
N ARG A 611 -13.96 45.08 -21.49
CA ARG A 611 -13.39 46.19 -22.27
C ARG A 611 -11.92 46.43 -21.97
N ARG A 612 -11.49 46.16 -20.73
CA ARG A 612 -10.08 46.29 -20.30
C ARG A 612 -9.22 45.12 -20.76
N SER A 613 -9.69 43.89 -20.57
CA SER A 613 -8.86 42.69 -20.75
C SER A 613 -8.89 42.13 -22.17
N ILE A 614 -10.07 41.99 -22.78
CA ILE A 614 -10.23 41.21 -24.01
C ILE A 614 -9.52 41.84 -25.22
N PRO A 615 -9.65 43.16 -25.48
CA PRO A 615 -8.91 43.80 -26.57
C PRO A 615 -7.39 43.70 -26.41
N LEU A 616 -6.90 43.79 -25.17
CA LEU A 616 -5.47 43.67 -24.88
C LEU A 616 -4.96 42.24 -25.11
N ILE A 617 -5.66 41.21 -24.63
CA ILE A 617 -5.31 39.80 -24.89
C ILE A 617 -5.26 39.54 -26.39
N LYS A 618 -6.24 40.03 -27.14
CA LYS A 618 -6.27 39.94 -28.60
C LYS A 618 -5.04 40.62 -29.23
N ALA A 619 -4.71 41.84 -28.81
CA ALA A 619 -3.55 42.58 -29.33
C ALA A 619 -2.22 41.85 -29.03
N ILE A 620 -2.05 41.29 -27.84
CA ILE A 620 -0.86 40.48 -27.49
C ILE A 620 -0.77 39.25 -28.40
N ARG A 621 -1.91 38.57 -28.65
CA ARG A 621 -1.95 37.36 -29.46
C ARG A 621 -1.70 37.60 -30.94
N GLU A 622 -2.11 38.74 -31.46
CA GLU A 622 -1.92 39.15 -32.86
C GLU A 622 -0.57 39.85 -33.11
N SER A 623 0.14 40.26 -32.06
CA SER A 623 1.42 40.96 -32.18
C SER A 623 2.50 40.09 -32.82
N THR A 624 3.13 40.62 -33.87
CA THR A 624 4.29 40.04 -34.55
C THR A 624 5.61 40.37 -33.88
N GLU A 625 5.61 41.28 -32.90
CA GLU A 625 6.82 41.69 -32.15
C GLU A 625 7.15 40.73 -31.00
N LEU A 626 6.19 39.87 -30.63
CA LEU A 626 6.33 38.88 -29.58
C LEU A 626 6.68 37.49 -30.15
N PRO A 627 7.60 36.75 -29.49
CA PRO A 627 7.85 35.36 -29.81
C PRO A 627 6.69 34.49 -29.31
N GLN A 628 5.61 34.39 -30.09
CA GLN A 628 4.33 33.78 -29.70
C GLN A 628 4.50 32.38 -29.08
N ASP A 629 5.42 31.56 -29.56
CA ASP A 629 5.63 30.19 -29.06
C ASP A 629 6.15 30.14 -27.61
N LYS A 630 6.84 31.21 -27.16
CA LYS A 630 7.39 31.33 -25.79
C LYS A 630 6.46 32.11 -24.85
N VAL A 631 5.39 32.72 -25.36
CA VAL A 631 4.46 33.55 -24.59
C VAL A 631 3.14 32.81 -24.37
N ILE A 632 2.83 32.61 -23.09
CA ILE A 632 1.58 31.98 -22.62
C ILE A 632 0.69 33.08 -22.03
N LEU A 633 -0.59 33.07 -22.36
CA LEU A 633 -1.53 34.10 -21.91
C LEU A 633 -2.42 33.57 -20.79
N SER A 634 -2.50 34.33 -19.71
CA SER A 634 -3.38 34.11 -18.58
C SER A 634 -4.28 35.34 -18.38
N ILE A 635 -5.50 35.10 -17.90
CA ILE A 635 -6.42 36.16 -17.47
C ILE A 635 -6.80 35.95 -16.00
N ASP A 636 -6.61 37.00 -15.18
CA ASP A 636 -7.03 37.05 -13.77
C ASP A 636 -8.49 37.49 -13.71
N THR A 637 -9.40 36.53 -13.71
CA THR A 637 -10.85 36.77 -13.65
C THR A 637 -11.58 35.66 -12.90
N TYR A 638 -12.60 36.05 -12.14
CA TYR A 638 -13.52 35.15 -11.45
C TYR A 638 -14.89 35.06 -12.14
N ARG A 639 -15.05 35.67 -13.33
CA ARG A 639 -16.31 35.74 -14.07
C ARG A 639 -16.30 34.79 -15.26
N SER A 640 -17.29 33.91 -15.34
CA SER A 640 -17.39 32.89 -16.39
C SER A 640 -17.53 33.49 -17.79
N ASN A 641 -18.27 34.60 -17.94
CA ASN A 641 -18.46 35.24 -19.24
C ASN A 641 -17.18 35.92 -19.74
N VAL A 642 -16.42 36.58 -18.85
CA VAL A 642 -15.10 37.15 -19.19
C VAL A 642 -14.13 36.04 -19.61
N ALA A 643 -14.10 34.92 -18.87
CA ALA A 643 -13.30 33.76 -19.25
C ALA A 643 -13.69 33.21 -20.63
N LYS A 644 -14.99 33.12 -20.93
CA LYS A 644 -15.50 32.67 -22.23
C LYS A 644 -15.06 33.59 -23.37
N GLU A 645 -15.12 34.90 -23.20
CA GLU A 645 -14.62 35.85 -24.21
C GLU A 645 -13.10 35.79 -24.36
N ALA A 646 -12.35 35.60 -23.26
CA ALA A 646 -10.90 35.46 -23.28
C ALA A 646 -10.44 34.22 -24.06
N ILE A 647 -11.15 33.09 -23.92
CA ILE A 647 -10.90 31.86 -24.67
C ILE A 647 -11.03 32.11 -26.18
N LYS A 648 -12.06 32.86 -26.61
CA LYS A 648 -12.26 33.18 -28.04
C LYS A 648 -11.11 33.97 -28.66
N VAL A 649 -10.47 34.85 -27.89
CA VAL A 649 -9.32 35.65 -28.36
C VAL A 649 -7.97 34.98 -28.11
N GLY A 650 -7.96 33.74 -27.63
CA GLY A 650 -6.76 32.90 -27.57
C GLY A 650 -5.97 32.97 -26.25
N VAL A 651 -6.65 33.19 -25.12
CA VAL A 651 -6.03 32.97 -23.79
C VAL A 651 -5.76 31.48 -23.57
N ASP A 652 -4.72 31.15 -22.81
CA ASP A 652 -4.34 29.76 -22.52
C ASP A 652 -4.72 29.30 -21.10
N ILE A 653 -4.73 30.23 -20.14
CA ILE A 653 -4.94 29.98 -18.72
C ILE A 653 -6.04 30.90 -18.18
N ILE A 654 -6.98 30.34 -17.42
CA ILE A 654 -7.93 31.11 -16.60
C ILE A 654 -7.44 31.07 -15.15
N ASN A 655 -7.11 32.22 -14.58
CA ASN A 655 -6.67 32.37 -13.20
C ASN A 655 -7.84 32.91 -12.35
N ASP A 656 -8.50 32.01 -11.61
CA ASP A 656 -9.64 32.38 -10.75
C ASP A 656 -9.25 32.35 -9.27
N ILE A 657 -9.08 33.56 -8.72
CA ILE A 657 -8.76 33.79 -7.30
C ILE A 657 -9.84 33.28 -6.32
N SER A 658 -11.04 32.99 -6.82
CA SER A 658 -12.17 32.48 -6.05
C SER A 658 -12.31 30.96 -6.10
N GLY A 659 -11.62 30.28 -7.02
CA GLY A 659 -11.80 28.84 -7.24
C GLY A 659 -13.24 28.47 -7.59
N GLY A 660 -13.92 29.27 -8.40
CA GLY A 660 -15.32 29.13 -8.83
C GLY A 660 -16.35 29.49 -7.76
N LEU A 661 -15.96 30.20 -6.69
CA LEU A 661 -16.89 30.61 -5.63
C LEU A 661 -17.75 31.80 -6.05
N PHE A 662 -17.23 32.70 -6.88
CA PHE A 662 -17.92 33.95 -7.22
C PHE A 662 -18.89 33.80 -8.40
N ASP A 663 -18.66 32.80 -9.26
CA ASP A 663 -19.52 32.49 -10.40
C ASP A 663 -19.65 30.97 -10.54
N SER A 664 -20.86 30.45 -10.33
CA SER A 664 -21.16 29.02 -10.41
C SER A 664 -20.99 28.43 -11.81
N ASN A 665 -21.02 29.26 -12.86
CA ASN A 665 -20.87 28.81 -14.25
C ASN A 665 -19.40 28.72 -14.68
N MET A 666 -18.44 29.15 -13.85
CA MET A 666 -17.00 29.11 -14.20
C MET A 666 -16.56 27.70 -14.59
N PHE A 667 -16.92 26.70 -13.78
CA PHE A 667 -16.52 25.31 -14.04
C PHE A 667 -17.11 24.74 -15.33
N ALA A 668 -18.34 25.13 -15.71
CA ALA A 668 -18.93 24.72 -16.97
C ALA A 668 -18.13 25.23 -18.17
N VAL A 669 -17.68 26.50 -18.13
CA VAL A 669 -16.82 27.09 -19.18
C VAL A 669 -15.50 26.33 -19.29
N ILE A 670 -14.86 25.98 -18.17
CA ILE A 670 -13.60 25.20 -18.17
C ILE A 670 -13.83 23.77 -18.69
N ALA A 671 -14.96 23.14 -18.32
CA ALA A 671 -15.30 21.78 -18.74
C ALA A 671 -15.55 21.66 -20.25
N GLU A 672 -16.13 22.71 -20.86
CA GLU A 672 -16.33 22.86 -22.31
C GLU A 672 -15.02 22.99 -23.10
N ASN A 673 -13.93 23.40 -22.44
CA ASN A 673 -12.64 23.70 -23.08
C ASN A 673 -11.51 22.86 -22.47
N PRO A 674 -11.38 21.57 -22.82
CA PRO A 674 -10.49 20.62 -22.14
C PRO A 674 -8.98 20.89 -22.28
N GLU A 675 -8.58 21.75 -23.23
CA GLU A 675 -7.20 22.25 -23.40
C GLU A 675 -6.89 23.49 -22.56
N ILE A 676 -7.89 24.16 -21.97
CA ILE A 676 -7.67 25.34 -21.13
C ILE A 676 -7.16 24.92 -19.76
N CYS A 677 -6.09 25.55 -19.32
CA CYS A 677 -5.57 25.42 -17.97
C CYS A 677 -6.34 26.33 -17.02
N TYR A 678 -6.65 25.83 -15.82
CA TYR A 678 -7.42 26.54 -14.81
C TYR A 678 -6.66 26.59 -13.49
N ILE A 679 -6.47 27.79 -12.94
CA ILE A 679 -5.86 27.97 -11.63
C ILE A 679 -6.97 28.09 -10.59
N LEU A 680 -7.06 27.08 -9.74
CA LEU A 680 -7.98 27.03 -8.61
C LEU A 680 -7.28 27.65 -7.40
N SER A 681 -7.61 28.90 -7.08
CA SER A 681 -7.08 29.58 -5.90
C SER A 681 -7.98 29.45 -4.68
N HIS A 682 -7.38 29.49 -3.50
CA HIS A 682 -8.08 29.39 -2.23
C HIS A 682 -8.37 30.75 -1.59
N THR A 683 -9.65 31.01 -1.31
CA THR A 683 -10.14 32.17 -0.55
C THR A 683 -11.36 31.80 0.30
N ARG A 684 -11.78 32.71 1.19
CA ARG A 684 -13.03 32.63 1.95
C ARG A 684 -13.80 33.95 1.86
N GLY A 685 -15.13 33.86 1.84
CA GLY A 685 -15.99 35.02 1.64
C GLY A 685 -15.74 35.67 0.28
N ASP A 686 -15.85 36.98 0.21
CA ASP A 686 -15.63 37.79 -0.98
C ASP A 686 -14.55 38.87 -0.75
N ILE A 687 -14.34 39.74 -1.74
CA ILE A 687 -13.30 40.76 -1.70
C ILE A 687 -13.48 41.79 -0.56
N SER A 688 -14.71 42.01 -0.13
CA SER A 688 -15.06 42.92 0.98
C SER A 688 -15.02 42.24 2.35
N THR A 689 -15.20 40.92 2.42
CA THR A 689 -15.36 40.18 3.67
C THR A 689 -14.16 39.33 4.06
N MET A 690 -13.28 38.96 3.11
CA MET A 690 -12.18 38.01 3.32
C MET A 690 -11.30 38.32 4.54
N ASN A 691 -11.03 39.60 4.83
CA ASN A 691 -10.16 39.98 5.95
C ASN A 691 -10.71 39.55 7.33
N ARG A 692 -12.03 39.36 7.46
CA ARG A 692 -12.68 38.93 8.70
C ARG A 692 -12.68 37.40 8.90
N LEU A 693 -12.31 36.64 7.87
CA LEU A 693 -12.46 35.18 7.83
C LEU A 693 -11.13 34.43 8.00
N ALA A 694 -10.08 35.12 8.46
CA ALA A 694 -8.73 34.58 8.62
C ALA A 694 -8.54 33.72 9.90
N HIS A 695 -9.53 32.89 10.21
CA HIS A 695 -9.60 31.99 11.38
C HIS A 695 -9.74 30.54 10.91
N TYR A 696 -8.72 29.71 11.14
CA TYR A 696 -8.60 28.35 10.56
C TYR A 696 -8.54 27.25 11.63
N GLU A 697 -8.91 27.56 12.87
CA GLU A 697 -8.88 26.62 14.00
C GLU A 697 -9.92 25.51 13.83
N ASN A 698 -11.05 25.81 13.18
CA ASN A 698 -12.11 24.85 12.90
C ASN A 698 -12.09 24.40 11.42
N PHE A 699 -12.27 23.11 11.19
CA PHE A 699 -12.33 22.49 9.86
C PHE A 699 -13.77 22.43 9.38
N ALA A 700 -14.10 23.15 8.32
CA ALA A 700 -15.47 23.23 7.78
C ALA A 700 -16.05 21.87 7.38
N LEU A 701 -15.20 20.96 6.88
CA LEU A 701 -15.57 19.61 6.46
C LEU A 701 -15.23 18.54 7.51
N GLY A 702 -14.80 18.94 8.73
CA GLY A 702 -14.21 18.02 9.72
C GLY A 702 -15.01 16.74 9.96
N ASP A 703 -16.34 16.85 10.03
CA ASP A 703 -17.24 15.70 10.27
C ASP A 703 -17.35 14.74 9.06
N SER A 704 -17.03 15.22 7.85
CA SER A 704 -17.07 14.44 6.61
C SER A 704 -15.73 13.76 6.28
N ILE A 705 -14.63 14.23 6.87
CA ILE A 705 -13.28 13.68 6.65
C ILE A 705 -13.13 12.38 7.42
N GLN A 706 -12.80 11.30 6.71
CA GLN A 706 -12.63 9.97 7.29
C GLN A 706 -11.18 9.69 7.67
N GLN A 707 -10.24 10.00 6.77
CA GLN A 707 -8.80 9.83 6.96
C GLN A 707 -8.05 10.92 6.22
N GLU A 708 -6.92 11.32 6.79
CA GLU A 708 -6.01 12.32 6.25
C GLU A 708 -4.62 11.72 6.13
N PHE A 709 -3.91 12.03 5.05
CA PHE A 709 -2.59 11.50 4.77
C PHE A 709 -1.63 12.62 4.40
N VAL A 710 -0.40 12.52 4.90
CA VAL A 710 0.74 13.33 4.44
C VAL A 710 1.80 12.37 3.95
N HIS A 711 2.25 12.56 2.71
CA HIS A 711 3.21 11.67 2.06
C HIS A 711 2.76 10.19 2.07
N ASN A 712 1.46 9.98 1.82
CA ASN A 712 0.79 8.67 1.85
C ASN A 712 0.75 7.97 3.23
N THR A 713 1.22 8.61 4.31
CA THR A 713 1.12 8.09 5.67
C THR A 713 -0.07 8.70 6.39
N ASP A 714 -0.85 7.90 7.11
CA ASP A 714 -1.97 8.39 7.92
C ASP A 714 -1.44 9.35 8.99
N ILE A 715 -1.97 10.58 9.03
CA ILE A 715 -1.46 11.61 9.94
C ILE A 715 -1.68 11.24 11.42
N GLN A 716 -2.58 10.32 11.72
CA GLN A 716 -2.79 9.82 13.09
C GLN A 716 -1.59 9.02 13.59
N GLN A 717 -0.71 8.55 12.69
CA GLN A 717 0.56 7.88 13.01
C GLN A 717 1.73 8.87 13.11
N LEU A 718 1.54 10.12 12.70
CA LEU A 718 2.55 11.18 12.71
C LEU A 718 2.29 12.11 13.89
N ASP A 719 2.72 11.68 15.08
CA ASP A 719 2.59 12.43 16.33
C ASP A 719 3.12 13.88 16.16
N ASP A 720 2.43 14.83 16.80
CA ASP A 720 2.62 16.30 16.72
C ASP A 720 2.42 16.97 15.34
N LEU A 721 2.48 16.24 14.22
CA LEU A 721 2.38 16.87 12.90
C LEU A 721 0.98 17.45 12.68
N LYS A 722 -0.06 16.76 13.15
CA LYS A 722 -1.46 17.19 13.02
C LYS A 722 -1.69 18.58 13.62
N ASP A 723 -1.18 18.83 14.82
CA ASP A 723 -1.36 20.11 15.52
C ASP A 723 -0.54 21.24 14.90
N LYS A 724 0.66 20.93 14.39
CA LYS A 724 1.53 21.92 13.73
C LYS A 724 1.03 22.32 12.34
N THR A 725 0.16 21.51 11.73
CA THR A 725 -0.28 21.65 10.33
C THR A 725 -1.73 22.08 10.14
N VAL A 726 -2.42 22.51 11.21
CA VAL A 726 -3.85 22.90 11.17
C VAL A 726 -4.17 23.82 9.99
N LEU A 727 -3.45 24.94 9.84
CA LEU A 727 -3.71 25.91 8.77
C LEU A 727 -3.59 25.28 7.37
N ILE A 728 -2.50 24.57 7.09
CA ILE A 728 -2.23 24.09 5.73
C ILE A 728 -3.17 22.95 5.33
N ARG A 729 -3.55 22.09 6.30
CA ARG A 729 -4.54 21.04 6.07
C ARG A 729 -5.93 21.62 5.86
N ASN A 730 -6.31 22.66 6.61
CA ASN A 730 -7.60 23.33 6.44
C ASN A 730 -7.69 23.96 5.03
N VAL A 731 -6.65 24.70 4.62
CA VAL A 731 -6.52 25.21 3.24
C VAL A 731 -6.57 24.07 2.21
N GLY A 732 -5.88 22.96 2.46
CA GLY A 732 -5.87 21.79 1.58
C GLY A 732 -7.25 21.13 1.43
N GLN A 733 -8.03 21.02 2.52
CA GLN A 733 -9.40 20.51 2.49
C GLN A 733 -10.34 21.44 1.72
N GLU A 734 -10.23 22.76 1.93
CA GLU A 734 -11.05 23.74 1.22
C GLU A 734 -10.73 23.76 -0.28
N ILE A 735 -9.45 23.67 -0.67
CA ILE A 735 -9.05 23.43 -2.07
C ILE A 735 -9.65 22.11 -2.57
N GLY A 736 -9.59 21.05 -1.77
CA GLY A 736 -10.16 19.76 -2.11
C GLY A 736 -11.66 19.79 -2.35
N GLU A 737 -12.42 20.58 -1.58
CA GLU A 737 -13.86 20.79 -1.80
C GLU A 737 -14.13 21.47 -3.14
N ARG A 738 -13.35 22.50 -3.47
CA ARG A 738 -13.45 23.20 -4.75
C ARG A 738 -13.06 22.28 -5.91
N TYR A 739 -12.04 21.44 -5.73
CA TYR A 739 -11.64 20.42 -6.69
C TYR A 739 -12.78 19.43 -6.94
N ILE A 740 -13.40 18.86 -5.91
CA ILE A 740 -14.54 17.94 -6.06
C ILE A 740 -15.66 18.60 -6.87
N LYS A 741 -16.04 19.83 -6.51
CA LYS A 741 -17.07 20.58 -7.26
C LYS A 741 -16.67 20.83 -8.71
N ALA A 742 -15.40 21.08 -9.00
CA ALA A 742 -14.92 21.26 -10.36
C ALA A 742 -15.06 19.94 -11.17
N ILE A 743 -14.62 18.80 -10.60
CA ILE A 743 -14.74 17.48 -11.25
C ILE A 743 -16.21 17.12 -11.48
N ASP A 744 -17.09 17.34 -10.49
CA ASP A 744 -18.53 17.09 -10.60
C ASP A 744 -19.19 17.92 -11.72
N ASN A 745 -18.63 19.10 -12.04
CA ASN A 745 -19.06 19.96 -13.15
C ASN A 745 -18.31 19.68 -14.46
N GLY A 746 -17.54 18.59 -14.53
CA GLY A 746 -16.89 18.12 -15.74
C GLY A 746 -15.52 18.73 -16.04
N VAL A 747 -14.94 19.51 -15.12
CA VAL A 747 -13.53 19.93 -15.22
C VAL A 747 -12.64 18.70 -15.07
N LYS A 748 -11.55 18.62 -15.82
CA LYS A 748 -10.63 17.48 -15.75
C LYS A 748 -9.46 17.83 -14.84
N ARG A 749 -9.02 16.87 -14.03
CA ARG A 749 -7.86 17.03 -13.13
C ARG A 749 -6.61 17.54 -13.85
N TRP A 750 -6.38 17.10 -15.09
CA TRP A 750 -5.22 17.52 -15.89
C TRP A 750 -5.21 19.02 -16.21
N GLN A 751 -6.33 19.74 -16.09
CA GLN A 751 -6.44 21.18 -16.37
C GLN A 751 -6.00 22.03 -15.18
N ILE A 752 -5.98 21.45 -13.98
CA ILE A 752 -6.00 22.24 -12.74
C ILE A 752 -4.58 22.46 -12.20
N LEU A 753 -4.27 23.73 -11.95
CA LEU A 753 -3.22 24.18 -11.03
C LEU A 753 -3.87 24.66 -9.73
N ILE A 754 -3.15 24.64 -8.61
CA ILE A 754 -3.67 25.13 -7.32
C ILE A 754 -2.86 26.31 -6.80
N ASP A 755 -3.52 27.26 -6.13
CA ASP A 755 -2.87 28.35 -5.40
C ASP A 755 -3.48 28.45 -3.98
N PRO A 756 -2.69 28.35 -2.90
CA PRO A 756 -3.22 28.50 -1.54
C PRO A 756 -3.69 29.92 -1.21
N GLY A 757 -3.51 30.89 -2.10
CA GLY A 757 -4.11 32.22 -2.07
C GLY A 757 -3.48 33.12 -1.01
N LEU A 758 -2.19 33.44 -1.15
CA LEU A 758 -1.49 34.31 -0.20
C LEU A 758 -2.20 35.67 -0.08
N GLY A 759 -2.50 36.08 1.16
CA GLY A 759 -3.19 37.33 1.45
C GLY A 759 -4.70 37.34 1.20
N PHE A 760 -5.30 36.25 0.72
CA PHE A 760 -6.75 36.10 0.58
C PHE A 760 -7.31 35.39 1.81
N ALA A 761 -8.09 36.10 2.64
CA ALA A 761 -8.58 35.63 3.94
C ALA A 761 -7.50 35.08 4.87
N LYS A 762 -6.30 35.68 4.86
CA LYS A 762 -5.13 35.20 5.62
C LYS A 762 -4.32 36.36 6.19
N THR A 763 -3.89 36.22 7.44
CA THR A 763 -2.98 37.14 8.10
C THR A 763 -1.55 37.01 7.56
N TRP A 764 -0.69 37.99 7.87
CA TRP A 764 0.71 37.95 7.46
C TRP A 764 1.47 36.74 8.04
N LYS A 765 1.16 36.32 9.28
CA LYS A 765 1.76 35.13 9.90
C LYS A 765 1.33 33.84 9.19
N GLN A 766 0.04 33.75 8.84
CA GLN A 766 -0.51 32.61 8.11
C GLN A 766 0.10 32.49 6.71
N ASN A 767 0.33 33.61 6.01
CA ASN A 767 1.03 33.58 4.70
C ASN A 767 2.44 32.98 4.81
N LEU A 768 3.20 33.37 5.84
CA LEU A 768 4.53 32.77 6.08
C LEU A 768 4.44 31.27 6.40
N GLN A 769 3.43 30.87 7.19
CA GLN A 769 3.22 29.46 7.54
C GLN A 769 2.85 28.62 6.32
N ILE A 770 2.04 29.15 5.41
CA ILE A 770 1.69 28.49 4.16
C ILE A 770 2.94 28.27 3.31
N ILE A 771 3.78 29.29 3.14
CA ILE A 771 5.04 29.17 2.37
C ILE A 771 5.91 28.04 2.95
N ARG A 772 6.08 27.97 4.28
CA ARG A 772 6.85 26.90 4.94
C ARG A 772 6.25 25.50 4.71
N HIS A 773 4.93 25.40 4.57
CA HIS A 773 4.22 24.13 4.52
C HIS A 773 3.74 23.72 3.12
N ILE A 774 4.21 24.37 2.05
CA ILE A 774 3.97 23.91 0.67
C ILE A 774 4.38 22.45 0.45
N PRO A 775 5.48 21.92 1.01
CA PRO A 775 5.80 20.49 0.87
C PRO A 775 4.71 19.58 1.43
N ILE A 776 4.05 20.01 2.52
CA ILE A 776 2.93 19.28 3.12
C ILE A 776 1.72 19.37 2.21
N LEU A 777 1.37 20.56 1.70
CA LEU A 777 0.24 20.75 0.78
C LEU A 777 0.38 19.88 -0.48
N LYS A 778 1.57 19.86 -1.09
CA LYS A 778 1.87 19.05 -2.29
C LYS A 778 1.82 17.54 -2.04
N ASN A 779 1.83 17.11 -0.78
CA ASN A 779 1.76 15.70 -0.39
C ASN A 779 0.55 15.41 0.51
N TYR A 780 -0.43 16.32 0.56
CA TYR A 780 -1.62 16.16 1.37
C TYR A 780 -2.72 15.48 0.56
N SER A 781 -3.36 14.50 1.18
CA SER A 781 -4.54 13.84 0.61
C SER A 781 -5.49 13.41 1.72
N PHE A 782 -6.75 13.18 1.40
CA PHE A 782 -7.75 12.75 2.37
C PHE A 782 -8.88 12.01 1.69
N THR A 783 -9.56 11.17 2.47
CA THR A 783 -10.83 10.55 2.07
C THR A 783 -11.98 11.23 2.79
N MET A 784 -13.07 11.48 2.07
CA MET A 784 -14.25 12.18 2.58
C MET A 784 -15.51 11.44 2.17
N ASN A 785 -16.51 11.41 3.05
CA ASN A 785 -17.86 10.99 2.66
C ASN A 785 -18.55 12.13 1.92
N SER A 786 -18.96 11.89 0.67
CA SER A 786 -19.69 12.84 -0.16
C SER A 786 -20.83 12.12 -0.89
N ASN A 787 -22.05 12.63 -0.76
CA ASN A 787 -23.24 12.10 -1.45
C ASN A 787 -23.39 10.57 -1.32
N ASN A 788 -23.27 10.04 -0.09
CA ASN A 788 -23.41 8.61 0.23
C ASN A 788 -22.34 7.68 -0.42
N SER A 789 -21.22 8.25 -0.86
CA SER A 789 -20.05 7.51 -1.35
C SER A 789 -18.75 8.13 -0.82
N GLN A 790 -17.69 7.33 -0.73
CA GLN A 790 -16.38 7.83 -0.34
C GLN A 790 -15.68 8.44 -1.56
N VAL A 791 -15.10 9.62 -1.39
CA VAL A 791 -14.30 10.34 -2.39
C VAL A 791 -12.88 10.48 -1.86
N TYR A 792 -11.89 10.27 -2.72
CA TYR A 792 -10.49 10.50 -2.40
C TYR A 792 -9.98 11.75 -3.12
N VAL A 793 -9.38 12.67 -2.37
CA VAL A 793 -8.75 13.87 -2.91
C VAL A 793 -7.26 13.78 -2.66
N ASN A 794 -6.48 13.82 -3.74
CA ASN A 794 -5.02 13.82 -3.68
C ASN A 794 -4.44 15.09 -4.32
N LEU A 795 -3.71 15.89 -3.53
CA LEU A 795 -3.02 17.08 -4.04
C LEU A 795 -1.63 16.78 -4.63
N ARG A 796 -1.14 15.54 -4.49
CA ARG A 796 0.08 15.09 -5.18
C ARG A 796 -0.04 15.34 -6.68
N ASN A 797 1.05 15.82 -7.28
CA ASN A 797 1.15 16.24 -8.68
C ASN A 797 0.31 17.46 -9.07
N MET A 798 -0.49 18.10 -8.20
CA MET A 798 -1.15 19.36 -8.53
C MET A 798 -0.11 20.48 -8.50
N PRO A 799 0.26 21.12 -9.64
CA PRO A 799 1.30 22.12 -9.60
C PRO A 799 0.82 23.36 -8.86
N VAL A 800 1.72 23.95 -8.08
CA VAL A 800 1.41 25.03 -7.13
C VAL A 800 1.90 26.37 -7.68
N LEU A 801 0.97 27.30 -7.83
CA LEU A 801 1.24 28.72 -8.03
C LEU A 801 1.34 29.42 -6.68
N LEU A 802 2.29 30.36 -6.54
CA LEU A 802 2.28 31.35 -5.46
C LEU A 802 2.44 32.77 -5.98
N GLY A 803 1.60 33.69 -5.51
CA GLY A 803 1.72 35.12 -5.74
C GLY A 803 2.19 35.92 -4.51
N PRO A 804 3.49 35.93 -4.16
CA PRO A 804 3.98 36.69 -3.01
C PRO A 804 4.16 38.18 -3.29
N SER A 805 4.26 38.58 -4.56
CA SER A 805 4.81 39.86 -4.98
C SER A 805 4.06 41.08 -4.42
N ARG A 806 4.84 42.02 -3.84
CA ARG A 806 4.39 43.29 -3.25
C ARG A 806 3.34 43.19 -2.14
N LYS A 807 2.99 41.98 -1.67
CA LYS A 807 1.93 41.79 -0.67
C LYS A 807 2.27 42.39 0.69
N LYS A 808 1.23 42.77 1.44
CA LYS A 808 1.33 43.46 2.74
C LYS A 808 2.16 42.70 3.78
N PHE A 809 2.21 41.36 3.73
CA PHE A 809 3.00 40.58 4.70
C PHE A 809 4.51 40.83 4.56
N ILE A 810 4.99 41.12 3.34
CA ILE A 810 6.39 41.51 3.11
C ILE A 810 6.65 42.87 3.75
N GLY A 811 5.80 43.86 3.46
CA GLY A 811 5.88 45.21 4.03
C GLY A 811 5.79 45.22 5.56
N HIS A 812 5.00 44.33 6.16
CA HIS A 812 4.91 44.20 7.62
C HIS A 812 6.25 43.79 8.26
N ILE A 813 7.05 42.96 7.58
CA ILE A 813 8.33 42.46 8.11
C ILE A 813 9.46 43.45 7.80
N THR A 814 9.50 43.95 6.56
CA THR A 814 10.53 44.86 6.04
C THR A 814 10.32 46.31 6.45
N LYS A 815 9.12 46.65 6.94
CA LYS A 815 8.64 48.01 7.24
C LYS A 815 8.47 48.91 6.01
N ASP A 816 8.43 48.32 4.81
CA ASP A 816 8.14 49.06 3.57
C ASP A 816 6.63 49.32 3.44
N VAL A 817 6.24 50.59 3.62
CA VAL A 817 4.84 51.03 3.51
C VAL A 817 4.35 51.03 2.06
N ASP A 818 5.19 51.50 1.13
CA ASP A 818 4.90 51.48 -0.31
C ASP A 818 5.06 50.07 -0.88
N ALA A 819 4.13 49.65 -1.72
CA ALA A 819 4.19 48.39 -2.45
C ALA A 819 5.37 48.35 -3.43
N LYS A 820 5.71 49.47 -4.07
CA LYS A 820 6.79 49.56 -5.08
C LYS A 820 8.17 49.32 -4.48
N GLN A 821 8.38 49.65 -3.21
CA GLN A 821 9.66 49.44 -2.53
C GLN A 821 9.91 47.98 -2.12
N ARG A 822 8.88 47.11 -2.21
CA ARG A 822 8.97 45.70 -1.78
C ARG A 822 9.55 44.75 -2.83
N ASP A 823 9.98 45.25 -3.99
CA ASP A 823 10.45 44.40 -5.09
C ASP A 823 11.71 43.62 -4.73
N PHE A 824 12.67 44.26 -4.04
CA PHE A 824 13.88 43.57 -3.55
C PHE A 824 13.54 42.42 -2.59
N ALA A 825 12.70 42.70 -1.59
CA ALA A 825 12.27 41.69 -0.62
C ALA A 825 11.40 40.59 -1.26
N THR A 826 10.66 40.92 -2.33
CA THR A 826 9.92 39.93 -3.13
C THR A 826 10.89 38.92 -3.75
N GLY A 827 12.05 39.33 -4.27
CA GLY A 827 13.05 38.41 -4.80
C GLY A 827 13.50 37.35 -3.79
N ALA A 828 13.69 37.73 -2.53
CA ALA A 828 14.03 36.79 -1.45
C ALA A 828 12.89 35.80 -1.17
N VAL A 829 11.65 36.30 -1.09
CA VAL A 829 10.46 35.44 -0.86
C VAL A 829 10.24 34.49 -2.03
N VAL A 830 10.42 34.95 -3.26
CA VAL A 830 10.32 34.11 -4.47
C VAL A 830 11.33 32.97 -4.42
N ALA A 831 12.59 33.25 -4.07
CA ALA A 831 13.60 32.21 -3.91
C ALA A 831 13.21 31.18 -2.85
N SER A 832 12.65 31.61 -1.71
CA SER A 832 12.14 30.69 -0.67
C SER A 832 10.93 29.89 -1.13
N CYS A 833 9.97 30.51 -1.84
CA CYS A 833 8.80 29.82 -2.39
C CYS A 833 9.22 28.65 -3.29
N ILE A 834 10.22 28.86 -4.15
CA ILE A 834 10.77 27.82 -5.02
C ILE A 834 11.43 26.70 -4.19
N GLY A 835 12.24 27.07 -3.19
CA GLY A 835 12.86 26.08 -2.29
C GLY A 835 11.86 25.23 -1.50
N PHE A 836 10.68 25.77 -1.18
CA PHE A 836 9.58 25.01 -0.56
C PHE A 836 8.70 24.27 -1.58
N GLY A 837 9.00 24.34 -2.88
CA GLY A 837 8.36 23.52 -3.91
C GLY A 837 7.28 24.21 -4.76
N SER A 838 7.24 25.55 -4.82
CA SER A 838 6.40 26.28 -5.78
C SER A 838 6.82 25.97 -7.22
N ASP A 839 5.86 25.65 -8.09
CA ASP A 839 6.12 25.31 -9.49
C ASP A 839 6.01 26.53 -10.40
N MET A 840 5.25 27.53 -9.97
CA MET A 840 5.05 28.79 -10.65
C MET A 840 5.01 29.94 -9.64
N VAL A 841 5.54 31.11 -10.02
CA VAL A 841 5.50 32.32 -9.18
C VAL A 841 4.94 33.51 -9.94
N ARG A 842 4.02 34.25 -9.30
CA ARG A 842 3.36 35.44 -9.86
C ARG A 842 4.00 36.73 -9.34
N VAL A 843 4.57 37.55 -10.23
CA VAL A 843 5.45 38.69 -9.89
C VAL A 843 5.18 39.96 -10.70
N HIS A 844 5.36 41.13 -10.07
CA HIS A 844 5.30 42.43 -10.74
C HIS A 844 6.66 42.82 -11.36
N ASP A 845 7.74 42.84 -10.57
CA ASP A 845 9.10 43.13 -11.06
C ASP A 845 9.72 41.90 -11.75
N VAL A 846 9.33 41.72 -13.02
CA VAL A 846 9.75 40.60 -13.86
C VAL A 846 11.27 40.55 -14.02
N LYS A 847 11.91 41.68 -14.30
CA LYS A 847 13.34 41.73 -14.62
C LYS A 847 14.21 41.25 -13.45
N ASN A 848 13.90 41.68 -12.22
CA ASN A 848 14.70 41.29 -11.06
C ASN A 848 14.27 39.92 -10.52
N CYS A 849 12.97 39.63 -10.46
CA CYS A 849 12.52 38.30 -10.02
C CYS A 849 12.96 37.19 -10.98
N SER A 850 13.07 37.47 -12.28
CA SER A 850 13.64 36.54 -13.28
C SER A 850 15.02 36.01 -12.85
N LYS A 851 15.88 36.89 -12.31
CA LYS A 851 17.20 36.51 -11.78
C LYS A 851 17.09 35.67 -10.52
N SER A 852 16.21 36.06 -9.58
CA SER A 852 15.98 35.32 -8.33
C SER A 852 15.44 33.91 -8.60
N ILE A 853 14.53 33.76 -9.56
CA ILE A 853 13.98 32.47 -9.99
C ILE A 853 15.09 31.59 -10.55
N LYS A 854 15.91 32.13 -11.47
CA LYS A 854 17.00 31.38 -12.09
C LYS A 854 18.02 30.90 -11.06
N LEU A 855 18.38 31.74 -10.08
CA LEU A 855 19.26 31.36 -8.98
C LEU A 855 18.63 30.31 -8.06
N ALA A 856 17.34 30.45 -7.73
CA ALA A 856 16.65 29.48 -6.89
C ALA A 856 16.51 28.12 -7.58
N ASP A 857 16.23 28.08 -8.89
CA ASP A 857 16.21 26.84 -9.67
C ASP A 857 17.59 26.17 -9.70
N ALA A 858 18.68 26.93 -9.84
CA ALA A 858 20.03 26.38 -9.74
C ALA A 858 20.28 25.75 -8.35
N ILE A 859 19.97 26.49 -7.27
CA ILE A 859 20.23 26.05 -5.89
C ILE A 859 19.38 24.85 -5.48
N TYR A 860 18.06 24.91 -5.70
CA TYR A 860 17.12 23.93 -5.16
C TYR A 860 16.82 22.78 -6.12
N LYS A 861 16.97 22.99 -7.43
CA LYS A 861 16.65 21.99 -8.46
C LYS A 861 17.87 21.47 -9.22
N GLY A 862 19.05 22.08 -9.06
CA GLY A 862 20.27 21.69 -9.78
C GLY A 862 20.24 22.07 -11.27
N LEU A 863 19.46 23.09 -11.64
CA LEU A 863 19.39 23.63 -12.99
C LEU A 863 20.46 24.71 -13.19
N GLU A 864 21.71 24.28 -13.28
CA GLU A 864 22.92 25.09 -13.50
C GLU A 864 23.10 25.43 -14.98
#